data_AF-A0A3S4C4A0-F1
#
_entry.id   AF-A0A3S4C4A0-F1
#
_cell.length_a   1.000
_cell.length_b   1.000
_cell.length_c   1.000
_cell.angle_alpha   90.00
_cell.angle_beta   90.00
_cell.angle_gamma   90.00
#
_symmetry.space_group_name_H-M   'P 1'
#
loop_
_entity.id
_entity.type
_entity.pdbx_description
1 polymer ?
#
loop_
_entity_poly.entity_id
_entity_poly.type
_entity_poly.pdbx_seq_one_letter_code
_entity_poly.pdbx_strand_id
1 'polypeptide(L)'
;MINRREAILAFASLMGGKHSPLERTDYDSRAALEKATISVQRTFVRTGGFAVAGDGGYGLYRRRTETPSHSGFVQSADGAYWELAEDVVTPEMFGAMGDGSDQSVALAAMASYGRAKHRLHVQLTPGKTYAYTNPVFLTGIRDSLIIDGWGASFQNIRASTIGVGGLLANHECLLFPTLFYDHEQERLGTSSPQYVYGPLIETVAAGRTTITLQEGGSSADFVVGQRAMVYGFATQKGGFPNTSRYFEYVTIVAIDGLELTIDQPLGFSYFADWPKVAKDAPYQGPPRIISLCRAGFQETDYIEINGLHFKADPGWSEGAGGTISRNGRIQAGNARRFVLNRVRGDGGMYVVAGGHFTDNGSSFRGVVEADKFIEQAEFRGVDYGSFAQGTGCRRVLIADGSFIRKMSAIDALNHVEVRDSWIDGQAIETSRIFNGTFGTPHSIFTNNRIRSYPKAASMRGDSELSAAFDKVSTTRLDMATSLFTSTLLMRVIQPGTILYNVDGEAVFRVTATPREAASRTFFDGEFLEGMYRDGDKLLCSRYPYVESFGNELFGPFAKQVPASDGTGKRPLLGIRRDQFAGSDHWVYASVLWPLITKAPVVYFRPGLLIDVSRIVISVTRAYSGNTGTALLRFRRPGSKAAFAQVDLKTTGQRILDSFDKYGATGGDTLIGLDGDPIGIIEIGTTGAVAYASLDEAAVWHLVLEGKQIAE
;
A
#
# COMPACT_ATOMS: atom_id res chain seq x y z
N MET A 1 -12.51 74.41 38.92
CA MET A 1 -13.38 73.54 39.75
C MET A 1 -14.31 72.79 38.82
N ILE A 2 -14.11 71.48 38.64
CA ILE A 2 -15.04 70.65 37.86
C ILE A 2 -16.34 70.53 38.68
N ASN A 3 -17.49 70.80 38.05
CA ASN A 3 -18.80 70.71 38.68
C ASN A 3 -18.97 69.29 39.25
N ARG A 4 -19.21 69.18 40.56
CA ARG A 4 -19.40 67.90 41.26
C ARG A 4 -20.45 67.02 40.58
N ARG A 5 -21.47 67.61 39.96
CA ARG A 5 -22.49 66.90 39.18
C ARG A 5 -21.92 66.31 37.89
N GLU A 6 -21.06 67.03 37.18
CA GLU A 6 -20.39 66.51 35.97
C GLU A 6 -19.31 65.49 36.31
N ALA A 7 -18.60 65.66 37.42
CA ALA A 7 -17.68 64.63 37.92
C ALA A 7 -18.42 63.34 38.33
N ILE A 8 -19.59 63.45 38.97
CA ILE A 8 -20.43 62.29 39.31
C ILE A 8 -21.02 61.64 38.05
N LEU A 9 -21.42 62.42 37.04
CA LEU A 9 -21.94 61.87 35.78
C LEU A 9 -20.83 61.23 34.93
N ALA A 10 -19.63 61.81 34.89
CA ALA A 10 -18.46 61.21 34.25
C ALA A 10 -18.01 59.95 34.99
N PHE A 11 -18.04 59.94 36.33
CA PHE A 11 -17.72 58.76 37.14
C PHE A 11 -18.80 57.68 37.04
N ALA A 12 -20.09 58.03 36.95
CA ALA A 12 -21.19 57.10 36.70
C ALA A 12 -21.18 56.55 35.27
N SER A 13 -20.69 57.33 34.29
CA SER A 13 -20.39 56.86 32.94
C SER A 13 -19.19 55.92 32.91
N LEU A 14 -18.18 56.15 33.76
CA LEU A 14 -17.02 55.26 33.93
C LEU A 14 -17.39 53.97 34.67
N MET A 15 -18.37 54.02 35.58
CA MET A 15 -18.84 52.90 36.39
C MET A 15 -20.03 52.13 35.78
N GLY A 16 -20.38 52.39 34.52
CA GLY A 16 -21.45 51.69 33.81
C GLY A 16 -22.85 52.10 34.25
N GLY A 17 -23.50 52.94 33.45
CA GLY A 17 -24.93 53.24 33.62
C GLY A 17 -25.78 51.97 33.51
N LYS A 18 -26.64 51.72 34.50
CA LYS A 18 -27.73 50.72 34.54
C LYS A 18 -27.39 49.23 34.33
N HIS A 19 -26.16 48.86 33.96
CA HIS A 19 -25.71 47.46 33.94
C HIS A 19 -24.92 47.21 35.22
N SER A 20 -25.41 46.28 36.05
CA SER A 20 -24.79 45.92 37.33
C SER A 20 -23.27 45.67 37.16
N PRO A 21 -22.39 46.21 38.03
CA PRO A 21 -20.93 46.04 37.98
C PRO A 21 -20.40 44.59 38.08
N LEU A 22 -21.27 43.58 38.00
CA LEU A 22 -20.94 42.16 38.14
C LEU A 22 -21.69 41.29 37.10
N GLU A 23 -21.90 41.78 35.87
CA GLU A 23 -22.20 40.83 34.79
C GLU A 23 -20.98 39.93 34.58
N ARG A 24 -21.06 38.71 35.12
CA ARG A 24 -20.04 37.68 34.98
C ARG A 24 -19.78 37.43 33.50
N THR A 25 -18.53 37.56 33.09
CA THR A 25 -18.06 37.11 31.77
C THR A 25 -17.84 35.60 31.75
N ASP A 26 -17.74 35.00 32.92
CA ASP A 26 -17.37 33.61 33.13
C ASP A 26 -18.53 32.87 33.80
N TYR A 27 -18.89 31.74 33.21
CA TYR A 27 -19.94 30.84 33.69
C TYR A 27 -19.31 29.53 34.11
N ASP A 28 -19.78 28.91 35.20
CA ASP A 28 -19.19 27.67 35.70
C ASP A 28 -19.20 26.55 34.64
N SER A 29 -20.26 26.51 33.81
CA SER A 29 -20.37 25.55 32.71
C SER A 29 -21.22 26.07 31.54
N ARG A 30 -21.22 25.35 30.41
CA ARG A 30 -22.14 25.61 29.28
C ARG A 30 -23.60 25.53 29.71
N ALA A 31 -23.95 24.59 30.59
CA ALA A 31 -25.30 24.50 31.17
C ALA A 31 -25.67 25.73 32.03
N ALA A 32 -24.69 26.37 32.70
CA ALA A 32 -24.92 27.62 33.40
C ALA A 32 -25.09 28.82 32.44
N LEU A 33 -24.32 28.84 31.35
CA LEU A 33 -24.45 29.84 30.27
C LEU A 33 -25.82 29.76 29.57
N GLU A 34 -26.33 28.55 29.30
CA GLU A 34 -27.66 28.32 28.72
C GLU A 34 -28.79 28.97 29.53
N LYS A 35 -28.66 28.98 30.87
CA LYS A 35 -29.66 29.53 31.80
C LYS A 35 -29.49 31.03 32.07
N ALA A 36 -28.43 31.66 31.55
CA ALA A 36 -28.11 33.04 31.85
C ALA A 36 -28.91 34.05 31.01
N THR A 37 -29.17 35.23 31.55
CA THR A 37 -29.60 36.41 30.79
C THR A 37 -28.40 37.35 30.68
N ILE A 38 -28.01 37.71 29.46
CA ILE A 38 -26.72 38.38 29.20
C ILE A 38 -26.98 39.68 28.45
N SER A 39 -26.36 40.79 28.89
CA SER A 39 -26.51 42.07 28.19
C SER A 39 -26.23 41.96 26.69
N VAL A 40 -27.05 42.64 25.88
CA VAL A 40 -26.87 42.77 24.42
C VAL A 40 -25.51 43.36 24.02
N GLN A 41 -24.86 44.10 24.93
CA GLN A 41 -23.53 44.69 24.72
C GLN A 41 -22.39 43.67 24.84
N ARG A 42 -22.65 42.49 25.43
CA ARG A 42 -21.64 41.43 25.54
C ARG A 42 -21.50 40.71 24.21
N THR A 43 -20.26 40.65 23.73
CA THR A 43 -19.90 40.01 22.46
C THR A 43 -19.20 38.66 22.65
N PHE A 44 -18.72 38.36 23.86
CA PHE A 44 -18.12 37.07 24.21
C PHE A 44 -18.36 36.70 25.67
N VAL A 45 -18.25 35.40 25.98
CA VAL A 45 -18.33 34.79 27.31
C VAL A 45 -17.39 33.59 27.41
N ARG A 46 -17.03 33.16 28.62
CA ARG A 46 -16.25 31.94 28.87
C ARG A 46 -17.05 30.97 29.74
N THR A 47 -16.86 29.67 29.53
CA THR A 47 -17.35 28.62 30.43
C THR A 47 -16.18 27.95 31.14
N GLY A 48 -16.39 27.46 32.38
CA GLY A 48 -15.42 26.66 33.14
C GLY A 48 -15.50 25.16 32.86
N GLY A 49 -16.48 24.72 32.06
CA GLY A 49 -16.74 23.33 31.70
C GLY A 49 -17.97 23.17 30.80
N PHE A 50 -18.32 21.94 30.43
CA PHE A 50 -19.51 21.64 29.64
C PHE A 50 -20.74 21.47 30.52
N ALA A 51 -20.75 20.44 31.37
CA ALA A 51 -21.82 20.18 32.34
C ALA A 51 -21.51 20.86 33.68
N VAL A 52 -20.28 20.73 34.16
CA VAL A 52 -19.80 21.28 35.44
C VAL A 52 -18.40 21.89 35.27
N ALA A 53 -18.05 22.86 36.11
CA ALA A 53 -16.71 23.44 36.07
C ALA A 53 -15.63 22.36 36.26
N GLY A 54 -14.61 22.36 35.41
CA GLY A 54 -13.46 21.46 35.50
C GLY A 54 -13.62 20.09 34.80
N ASP A 55 -14.73 19.84 34.10
CA ASP A 55 -14.90 18.60 33.30
C ASP A 55 -14.08 18.55 32.00
N GLY A 56 -13.31 19.62 31.72
CA GLY A 56 -12.50 19.78 30.51
C GLY A 56 -13.23 20.45 29.34
N GLY A 57 -14.54 20.72 29.47
CA GLY A 57 -15.36 21.33 28.42
C GLY A 57 -15.45 22.86 28.50
N TYR A 58 -14.45 23.51 29.12
CA TYR A 58 -14.36 24.97 29.15
C TYR A 58 -14.16 25.52 27.74
N GLY A 59 -14.61 26.73 27.46
CA GLY A 59 -14.40 27.35 26.16
C GLY A 59 -14.82 28.82 26.10
N LEU A 60 -14.22 29.54 25.15
CA LEU A 60 -14.62 30.88 24.75
C LEU A 60 -15.77 30.80 23.73
N TYR A 61 -16.83 31.55 23.97
CA TYR A 61 -17.95 31.68 23.03
C TYR A 61 -18.13 33.12 22.58
N ARG A 62 -18.45 33.32 21.31
CA ARG A 62 -18.81 34.62 20.73
C ARG A 62 -20.29 34.70 20.42
N ARG A 63 -20.87 35.88 20.59
CA ARG A 63 -22.28 36.12 20.27
C ARG A 63 -22.52 36.04 18.75
N ARG A 64 -23.63 35.45 18.34
CA ARG A 64 -24.15 35.41 16.97
C ARG A 64 -25.56 35.96 16.88
N THR A 65 -25.85 36.60 15.75
CA THR A 65 -27.18 37.11 15.40
C THR A 65 -28.11 36.02 14.89
N GLU A 66 -27.54 34.94 14.37
CA GLU A 66 -28.26 33.81 13.78
C GLU A 66 -27.78 32.50 14.42
N THR A 67 -28.65 31.50 14.41
CA THR A 67 -28.32 30.15 14.89
C THR A 67 -27.21 29.54 14.02
N PRO A 68 -26.07 29.15 14.59
CA PRO A 68 -25.05 28.42 13.82
C PRO A 68 -25.60 27.08 13.32
N SER A 69 -25.18 26.65 12.13
CA SER A 69 -25.63 25.39 11.49
C SER A 69 -25.04 24.11 12.08
N HIS A 70 -24.29 24.21 13.18
CA HIS A 70 -23.51 23.13 13.79
C HIS A 70 -23.76 23.02 15.29
N SER A 71 -23.33 21.95 15.96
CA SER A 71 -23.63 21.75 17.40
C SER A 71 -22.71 22.49 18.39
N GLY A 72 -21.65 23.15 17.91
CA GLY A 72 -20.71 23.95 18.71
C GLY A 72 -21.23 25.33 19.14
N PHE A 73 -22.49 25.44 19.58
CA PHE A 73 -23.05 26.68 20.15
C PHE A 73 -23.99 26.37 21.32
N VAL A 74 -24.32 27.40 22.10
CA VAL A 74 -25.37 27.37 23.12
C VAL A 74 -26.25 28.60 22.99
N GLN A 75 -27.55 28.48 23.26
CA GLN A 75 -28.46 29.63 23.32
C GLN A 75 -28.71 29.97 24.79
N SER A 76 -28.50 31.24 25.18
CA SER A 76 -28.80 31.71 26.53
C SER A 76 -30.30 32.01 26.70
N ALA A 77 -30.76 32.19 27.93
CA ALA A 77 -32.18 32.42 28.25
C ALA A 77 -32.76 33.73 27.68
N ASP A 78 -31.91 34.68 27.29
CA ASP A 78 -32.29 35.89 26.55
C ASP A 78 -32.49 35.65 25.03
N GLY A 79 -32.32 34.40 24.57
CA GLY A 79 -32.42 33.99 23.18
C GLY A 79 -31.15 34.22 22.35
N ALA A 80 -30.08 34.75 22.93
CA ALA A 80 -28.83 34.99 22.21
C ALA A 80 -28.06 33.69 21.91
N TYR A 81 -27.48 33.59 20.72
CA TYR A 81 -26.65 32.45 20.34
C TYR A 81 -25.18 32.74 20.65
N TRP A 82 -24.50 31.77 21.26
CA TRP A 82 -23.10 31.81 21.64
C TRP A 82 -22.36 30.67 20.95
N GLU A 83 -21.57 30.99 19.94
CA GLU A 83 -20.82 30.03 19.13
C GLU A 83 -19.41 29.84 19.69
N LEU A 84 -18.93 28.60 19.78
CA LEU A 84 -17.58 28.28 20.20
C LEU A 84 -16.55 28.99 19.30
N ALA A 85 -15.63 29.71 19.93
CA ALA A 85 -14.64 30.57 19.28
C ALA A 85 -13.19 30.10 19.52
N GLU A 86 -13.01 28.84 19.90
CA GLU A 86 -11.70 28.20 20.04
C GLU A 86 -11.16 27.76 18.68
N ASP A 87 -9.85 27.92 18.47
CA ASP A 87 -9.17 27.39 17.28
C ASP A 87 -8.82 25.90 17.44
N VAL A 88 -8.53 25.47 18.68
CA VAL A 88 -8.28 24.08 19.06
C VAL A 88 -9.36 23.64 20.03
N VAL A 89 -10.13 22.62 19.66
CA VAL A 89 -11.25 22.13 20.46
C VAL A 89 -10.91 20.81 21.14
N THR A 90 -11.60 20.51 22.23
CA THR A 90 -11.55 19.19 22.88
C THR A 90 -12.92 18.51 22.72
N PRO A 91 -13.00 17.16 22.67
CA PRO A 91 -14.30 16.47 22.67
C PRO A 91 -15.18 16.84 23.87
N GLU A 92 -14.58 17.19 25.00
CA GLU A 92 -15.22 17.62 26.24
C GLU A 92 -16.03 18.91 26.05
N MET A 93 -15.60 19.84 25.18
CA MET A 93 -16.38 21.04 24.80
C MET A 93 -17.72 20.70 24.12
N PHE A 94 -17.88 19.45 23.68
CA PHE A 94 -19.10 18.89 23.10
C PHE A 94 -19.78 17.85 24.00
N GLY A 95 -19.30 17.70 25.24
CA GLY A 95 -19.89 16.83 26.27
C GLY A 95 -19.30 15.43 26.34
N ALA A 96 -18.18 15.16 25.67
CA ALA A 96 -17.53 13.85 25.78
C ALA A 96 -16.85 13.67 27.15
N MET A 97 -16.97 12.51 27.76
CA MET A 97 -16.30 12.19 29.02
C MET A 97 -14.93 11.54 28.82
N GLY A 98 -14.79 10.70 27.79
CA GLY A 98 -13.57 9.96 27.46
C GLY A 98 -13.22 8.84 28.47
N ASP A 99 -14.24 8.26 29.08
CA ASP A 99 -14.15 7.17 30.08
C ASP A 99 -14.32 5.76 29.48
N GLY A 100 -14.34 5.64 28.15
CA GLY A 100 -14.61 4.40 27.44
C GLY A 100 -16.09 4.06 27.25
N SER A 101 -17.03 4.83 27.80
CA SER A 101 -18.46 4.71 27.46
C SER A 101 -18.77 5.37 26.11
N ASP A 102 -19.94 5.08 25.52
CA ASP A 102 -20.34 5.61 24.20
C ASP A 102 -20.44 7.14 24.18
N GLN A 103 -19.54 7.80 23.43
CA GLN A 103 -19.45 9.24 23.23
C GLN A 103 -19.94 9.67 21.84
N SER A 104 -20.67 8.82 21.12
CA SER A 104 -21.07 9.06 19.72
C SER A 104 -21.74 10.42 19.50
N VAL A 105 -22.61 10.86 20.42
CA VAL A 105 -23.31 12.14 20.32
C VAL A 105 -22.34 13.33 20.38
N ALA A 106 -21.44 13.34 21.37
CA ALA A 106 -20.46 14.42 21.54
C ALA A 106 -19.47 14.49 20.37
N LEU A 107 -18.99 13.33 19.91
CA LEU A 107 -18.06 13.25 18.78
C LEU A 107 -18.73 13.65 17.45
N ALA A 108 -20.00 13.28 17.24
CA ALA A 108 -20.76 13.74 16.09
C ALA A 108 -20.99 15.26 16.12
N ALA A 109 -21.24 15.84 17.29
CA ALA A 109 -21.35 17.29 17.48
C ALA A 109 -20.04 18.02 17.17
N MET A 110 -18.89 17.48 17.62
CA MET A 110 -17.56 17.99 17.30
C MET A 110 -17.29 17.94 15.79
N ALA A 111 -17.58 16.82 15.14
CA ALA A 111 -17.40 16.70 13.70
C ALA A 111 -18.36 17.61 12.90
N SER A 112 -19.57 17.84 13.40
CA SER A 112 -20.53 18.80 12.82
C SER A 112 -19.96 20.23 12.84
N TYR A 113 -19.32 20.62 13.96
CA TYR A 113 -18.57 21.87 14.05
C TYR A 113 -17.45 21.92 13.01
N GLY A 114 -16.62 20.88 12.92
CA GLY A 114 -15.54 20.80 11.93
C GLY A 114 -15.99 20.94 10.48
N ARG A 115 -17.09 20.27 10.10
CA ARG A 115 -17.67 20.35 8.76
C ARG A 115 -18.14 21.76 8.43
N ALA A 116 -18.88 22.40 9.33
CA ALA A 116 -19.38 23.76 9.12
C ALA A 116 -18.26 24.83 9.09
N LYS A 117 -17.10 24.53 9.68
CA LYS A 117 -15.90 25.38 9.59
C LYS A 117 -14.95 25.00 8.45
N HIS A 118 -15.21 23.88 7.79
CA HIS A 118 -14.29 23.21 6.87
C HIS A 118 -12.93 22.84 7.48
N ARG A 119 -12.74 23.02 8.79
CA ARG A 119 -11.50 22.73 9.50
C ARG A 119 -11.77 22.26 10.91
N LEU A 120 -10.93 21.38 11.43
CA LEU A 120 -11.03 20.86 12.78
C LEU A 120 -9.63 20.55 13.32
N HIS A 121 -9.20 21.28 14.35
CA HIS A 121 -8.04 20.93 15.16
C HIS A 121 -8.52 20.46 16.52
N VAL A 122 -8.31 19.18 16.82
CA VAL A 122 -8.76 18.54 18.06
C VAL A 122 -7.55 18.19 18.91
N GLN A 123 -7.60 18.63 20.16
CA GLN A 123 -6.71 18.16 21.22
C GLN A 123 -7.46 17.16 22.10
N LEU A 124 -7.00 15.92 22.13
CA LEU A 124 -7.54 14.89 23.00
C LEU A 124 -6.85 14.95 24.36
N THR A 125 -7.59 14.62 25.42
CA THR A 125 -7.03 14.60 26.78
C THR A 125 -6.23 13.30 26.99
N PRO A 126 -4.94 13.36 27.35
CA PRO A 126 -4.13 12.17 27.61
C PRO A 126 -4.75 11.24 28.66
N GLY A 127 -4.66 9.93 28.43
CA GLY A 127 -5.22 8.91 29.32
C GLY A 127 -6.72 8.62 29.12
N LYS A 128 -7.41 9.42 28.31
CA LYS A 128 -8.83 9.19 27.99
C LYS A 128 -9.03 8.23 26.81
N THR A 129 -10.12 7.46 26.86
CA THR A 129 -10.61 6.63 25.74
C THR A 129 -11.96 7.17 25.28
N TYR A 130 -12.05 7.65 24.05
CA TYR A 130 -13.30 8.11 23.45
C TYR A 130 -13.89 6.96 22.62
N ALA A 131 -14.88 6.29 23.19
CA ALA A 131 -15.57 5.21 22.51
C ALA A 131 -16.75 5.73 21.67
N TYR A 132 -17.03 5.10 20.54
CA TYR A 132 -18.13 5.49 19.64
C TYR A 132 -18.58 4.34 18.75
N THR A 133 -19.70 4.50 18.06
CA THR A 133 -20.28 3.47 17.19
C THR A 133 -20.17 3.78 15.69
N ASN A 134 -19.86 5.03 15.32
CA ASN A 134 -19.73 5.44 13.94
C ASN A 134 -18.27 5.81 13.60
N PRO A 135 -17.50 4.96 12.91
CA PRO A 135 -16.09 5.23 12.59
C PRO A 135 -15.88 6.24 11.47
N VAL A 136 -16.92 6.66 10.75
CA VAL A 136 -16.82 7.69 9.69
C VAL A 136 -17.17 9.10 10.17
N PHE A 137 -17.30 9.32 11.47
CA PHE A 137 -17.84 10.58 12.02
C PHE A 137 -17.02 11.83 11.62
N LEU A 138 -15.72 11.69 11.34
CA LEU A 138 -14.81 12.79 10.94
C LEU A 138 -14.77 13.09 9.43
N THR A 139 -15.57 12.40 8.62
CA THR A 139 -15.68 12.64 7.18
C THR A 139 -16.36 13.98 6.86
N GLY A 140 -16.07 14.51 5.67
CA GLY A 140 -16.66 15.74 5.14
C GLY A 140 -16.01 17.06 5.61
N ILE A 141 -14.92 16.99 6.37
CA ILE A 141 -14.14 18.18 6.77
C ILE A 141 -13.17 18.50 5.62
N ARG A 142 -13.38 19.61 4.92
CA ARG A 142 -12.75 19.86 3.62
C ARG A 142 -11.30 20.33 3.68
N ASP A 143 -10.98 21.35 4.48
CA ASP A 143 -9.70 22.05 4.37
C ASP A 143 -8.62 21.40 5.24
N SER A 144 -8.92 21.11 6.52
CA SER A 144 -7.94 20.48 7.41
C SER A 144 -8.56 19.73 8.60
N LEU A 145 -8.00 18.58 8.92
CA LEU A 145 -8.29 17.81 10.13
C LEU A 145 -6.99 17.45 10.84
N ILE A 146 -6.78 18.01 12.03
CA ILE A 146 -5.61 17.74 12.88
C ILE A 146 -6.08 17.13 14.19
N ILE A 147 -5.52 15.98 14.58
CA ILE A 147 -5.84 15.30 15.83
C ILE A 147 -4.57 15.10 16.65
N ASP A 148 -4.48 15.81 17.77
CA ASP A 148 -3.43 15.64 18.76
C ASP A 148 -3.89 14.69 19.87
N GLY A 149 -3.47 13.43 19.76
CA GLY A 149 -3.83 12.35 20.67
C GLY A 149 -2.92 12.20 21.89
N TRP A 150 -1.60 12.21 21.69
CA TRP A 150 -0.54 12.10 22.71
C TRP A 150 -0.91 11.34 24.01
N GLY A 151 -1.34 10.08 23.88
CA GLY A 151 -1.71 9.22 25.01
C GLY A 151 -3.22 9.06 25.24
N ALA A 152 -4.06 9.71 24.43
CA ALA A 152 -5.48 9.41 24.31
C ALA A 152 -5.72 8.22 23.36
N SER A 153 -6.95 7.70 23.36
CA SER A 153 -7.35 6.61 22.48
C SER A 153 -8.73 6.82 21.86
N PHE A 154 -8.90 6.32 20.65
CA PHE A 154 -10.20 6.09 20.04
C PHE A 154 -10.53 4.60 20.09
N GLN A 155 -11.82 4.28 20.20
CA GLN A 155 -12.30 2.91 20.26
C GLN A 155 -13.68 2.83 19.60
N ASN A 156 -13.78 2.12 18.47
CA ASN A 156 -15.09 1.79 17.93
C ASN A 156 -15.67 0.62 18.75
N ILE A 157 -16.86 0.79 19.31
CA ILE A 157 -17.59 -0.18 20.15
C ILE A 157 -18.88 -0.68 19.47
N ARG A 158 -19.02 -0.47 18.16
CA ARG A 158 -20.17 -0.97 17.41
C ARG A 158 -20.17 -2.51 17.45
N ALA A 159 -21.17 -3.07 18.13
CA ALA A 159 -21.28 -4.49 18.44
C ALA A 159 -21.10 -5.45 17.24
N SER A 160 -20.60 -6.64 17.56
CA SER A 160 -20.05 -7.69 16.67
C SER A 160 -21.03 -8.41 15.72
N THR A 161 -22.24 -7.90 15.46
CA THR A 161 -23.07 -8.50 14.41
C THR A 161 -22.52 -8.05 13.06
N ILE A 162 -21.70 -8.92 12.46
CA ILE A 162 -21.32 -8.87 11.04
C ILE A 162 -22.62 -8.56 10.26
N GLY A 163 -22.66 -7.40 9.60
CA GLY A 163 -23.80 -7.08 8.73
C GLY A 163 -23.95 -8.18 7.68
N VAL A 164 -25.19 -8.50 7.32
CA VAL A 164 -25.51 -9.48 6.27
C VAL A 164 -24.82 -9.02 4.97
N GLY A 165 -23.66 -9.62 4.65
CA GLY A 165 -22.80 -9.18 3.55
C GLY A 165 -21.29 -9.16 3.84
N GLY A 166 -20.84 -9.29 5.09
CA GLY A 166 -19.42 -9.56 5.44
C GLY A 166 -18.40 -8.45 5.11
N LEU A 167 -18.87 -7.31 4.61
CA LEU A 167 -18.05 -6.17 4.29
C LEU A 167 -18.71 -4.93 4.92
N LEU A 168 -17.84 -4.00 5.34
CA LEU A 168 -18.08 -2.57 5.56
C LEU A 168 -18.07 -2.09 7.02
N ALA A 169 -17.14 -1.15 7.27
CA ALA A 169 -17.01 -0.16 8.35
C ALA A 169 -17.08 -0.60 9.82
N ASN A 170 -17.83 -1.63 10.21
CA ASN A 170 -18.23 -1.84 11.60
C ASN A 170 -17.09 -2.19 12.57
N HIS A 171 -15.89 -2.48 12.08
CA HIS A 171 -14.82 -3.10 12.88
C HIS A 171 -13.55 -2.27 12.93
N GLU A 172 -13.46 -1.24 12.09
CA GLU A 172 -12.34 -0.32 12.12
C GLU A 172 -12.52 0.64 13.27
N CYS A 173 -11.41 1.02 13.91
CA CYS A 173 -11.44 2.09 14.89
C CYS A 173 -11.85 3.39 14.20
N LEU A 174 -11.15 3.81 13.14
CA LEU A 174 -11.41 5.07 12.46
C LEU A 174 -11.34 4.87 10.95
N LEU A 175 -12.33 5.40 10.21
CA LEU A 175 -12.48 5.16 8.79
C LEU A 175 -12.57 6.49 8.04
N PHE A 176 -11.60 6.74 7.17
CA PHE A 176 -11.69 7.73 6.09
C PHE A 176 -11.94 6.99 4.78
N PRO A 177 -13.14 7.10 4.20
CA PRO A 177 -13.58 6.22 3.14
C PRO A 177 -12.84 6.48 1.84
N THR A 178 -12.93 5.53 0.90
CA THR A 178 -12.34 5.72 -0.43
C THR A 178 -13.18 6.71 -1.24
N LEU A 179 -12.60 7.29 -2.29
CA LEU A 179 -13.30 8.22 -3.18
C LEU A 179 -14.55 7.68 -3.87
N PHE A 180 -14.77 6.37 -3.83
CA PHE A 180 -15.94 5.70 -4.42
C PHE A 180 -17.11 5.59 -3.46
N TYR A 181 -16.95 5.91 -2.17
CA TYR A 181 -18.07 5.89 -1.22
C TYR A 181 -18.94 7.13 -1.37
N ASP A 182 -20.24 6.94 -1.14
CA ASP A 182 -21.13 8.00 -0.70
C ASP A 182 -21.21 7.97 0.83
N HIS A 183 -20.50 8.89 1.49
CA HIS A 183 -20.41 8.92 2.95
C HIS A 183 -21.65 9.52 3.61
N GLU A 184 -22.55 10.19 2.88
CA GLU A 184 -23.81 10.64 3.49
C GLU A 184 -24.73 9.46 3.81
N GLN A 185 -24.75 8.42 2.98
CA GLN A 185 -25.51 7.20 3.24
C GLN A 185 -24.93 6.38 4.41
N GLU A 186 -23.59 6.27 4.50
CA GLU A 186 -22.95 5.59 5.63
C GLU A 186 -23.13 6.35 6.94
N ARG A 187 -23.08 7.70 6.90
CA ARG A 187 -23.35 8.55 8.06
C ARG A 187 -24.76 8.36 8.61
N LEU A 188 -25.73 8.09 7.73
CA LEU A 188 -27.15 7.93 8.06
C LEU A 188 -27.53 6.48 8.43
N GLY A 189 -26.60 5.52 8.37
CA GLY A 189 -26.87 4.12 8.68
C GLY A 189 -27.87 3.45 7.73
N THR A 190 -28.08 4.02 6.54
CA THR A 190 -29.00 3.48 5.53
C THR A 190 -28.36 2.33 4.76
N SER A 191 -29.19 1.43 4.21
CA SER A 191 -28.80 0.21 3.49
C SER A 191 -27.64 0.38 2.50
N SER A 192 -26.82 -0.67 2.35
CA SER A 192 -25.69 -0.91 1.42
C SER A 192 -25.09 0.34 0.75
N PRO A 193 -23.80 0.67 0.99
CA PRO A 193 -23.17 1.84 0.39
C PRO A 193 -23.32 1.79 -1.12
N GLN A 194 -23.88 2.87 -1.67
CA GLN A 194 -23.85 3.10 -3.10
C GLN A 194 -22.43 3.54 -3.46
N TYR A 195 -21.76 2.72 -4.26
CA TYR A 195 -20.47 3.09 -4.81
C TYR A 195 -20.66 3.97 -6.06
N VAL A 196 -19.99 5.12 -6.09
CA VAL A 196 -19.98 6.03 -7.23
C VAL A 196 -18.67 5.86 -7.97
N TYR A 197 -18.74 5.59 -9.27
CA TYR A 197 -17.54 5.37 -10.12
C TYR A 197 -17.29 6.51 -11.09
N GLY A 198 -18.20 7.47 -11.21
CA GLY A 198 -18.14 8.56 -12.18
C GLY A 198 -18.42 8.11 -13.64
N PRO A 199 -18.71 9.06 -14.55
CA PRO A 199 -19.01 8.77 -15.96
C PRO A 199 -17.83 8.15 -16.71
N LEU A 200 -18.14 7.41 -17.77
CA LEU A 200 -17.16 6.97 -18.77
C LEU A 200 -16.69 8.17 -19.60
N ILE A 201 -15.46 8.12 -20.09
CA ILE A 201 -14.90 9.15 -20.98
C ILE A 201 -14.54 8.57 -22.36
N GLU A 202 -14.58 9.42 -23.37
CA GLU A 202 -14.10 9.10 -24.71
C GLU A 202 -12.58 8.87 -24.71
N THR A 203 -12.07 8.30 -25.81
CA THR A 203 -10.63 8.15 -25.98
C THR A 203 -9.96 9.53 -25.99
N VAL A 204 -8.96 9.71 -25.12
CA VAL A 204 -8.18 10.95 -25.01
C VAL A 204 -6.69 10.61 -24.96
N ALA A 205 -5.90 11.30 -25.77
CA ALA A 205 -4.45 11.12 -25.79
C ALA A 205 -3.77 11.87 -24.64
N ALA A 206 -2.60 11.39 -24.20
CA ALA A 206 -1.70 12.16 -23.35
C ALA A 206 -1.40 13.54 -23.99
N GLY A 207 -1.19 14.55 -23.14
CA GLY A 207 -0.95 15.94 -23.54
C GLY A 207 -2.20 16.78 -23.79
N ARG A 208 -3.41 16.18 -23.69
CA ARG A 208 -4.68 16.91 -23.84
C ARG A 208 -5.14 17.51 -22.51
N THR A 209 -5.81 18.66 -22.58
CA THR A 209 -6.43 19.36 -21.44
C THR A 209 -7.96 19.34 -21.50
N THR A 210 -8.53 18.60 -22.45
CA THR A 210 -9.99 18.44 -22.60
C THR A 210 -10.36 16.97 -22.53
N ILE A 211 -11.43 16.67 -21.81
CA ILE A 211 -11.99 15.33 -21.63
C ILE A 211 -13.46 15.39 -22.02
N THR A 212 -13.87 14.52 -22.94
CA THR A 212 -15.27 14.39 -23.34
C THR A 212 -15.89 13.20 -22.61
N LEU A 213 -17.01 13.43 -21.93
CA LEU A 213 -17.82 12.37 -21.33
C LEU A 213 -18.55 11.58 -22.42
N GLN A 214 -18.67 10.25 -22.27
CA GLN A 214 -19.46 9.43 -23.20
C GLN A 214 -20.96 9.74 -23.10
N GLU A 215 -21.72 9.36 -24.13
CA GLU A 215 -23.19 9.48 -24.14
C GLU A 215 -23.83 8.82 -22.91
N GLY A 216 -24.74 9.54 -22.24
CA GLY A 216 -25.32 9.13 -20.95
C GLY A 216 -24.49 9.53 -19.73
N GLY A 217 -23.30 10.09 -19.91
CA GLY A 217 -22.55 10.80 -18.87
C GLY A 217 -23.22 12.11 -18.47
N SER A 218 -22.97 12.56 -17.23
CA SER A 218 -23.47 13.83 -16.71
C SER A 218 -22.30 14.67 -16.20
N SER A 219 -22.25 15.94 -16.60
CA SER A 219 -21.32 16.93 -16.05
C SER A 219 -21.84 17.56 -14.74
N ALA A 220 -23.05 17.20 -14.29
CA ALA A 220 -23.69 17.80 -13.11
C ALA A 220 -22.93 17.56 -11.78
N ASP A 221 -22.10 16.51 -11.72
CA ASP A 221 -21.29 16.20 -10.54
C ASP A 221 -19.99 17.02 -10.48
N PHE A 222 -19.68 17.80 -11.51
CA PHE A 222 -18.45 18.57 -11.63
C PHE A 222 -18.74 20.06 -11.44
N VAL A 223 -17.82 20.75 -10.76
CA VAL A 223 -17.85 22.21 -10.59
C VAL A 223 -16.48 22.76 -10.91
N VAL A 224 -16.45 23.90 -11.61
CA VAL A 224 -15.20 24.63 -11.88
C VAL A 224 -14.48 24.96 -10.57
N GLY A 225 -13.17 24.72 -10.54
CA GLY A 225 -12.30 24.86 -9.38
C GLY A 225 -12.21 23.62 -8.49
N GLN A 226 -13.02 22.58 -8.71
CA GLN A 226 -12.97 21.36 -7.92
C GLN A 226 -12.04 20.30 -8.52
N ARG A 227 -11.48 19.46 -7.65
CA ARG A 227 -10.65 18.33 -8.05
C ARG A 227 -11.50 17.16 -8.54
N ALA A 228 -10.96 16.45 -9.53
CA ALA A 228 -11.46 15.19 -10.03
C ALA A 228 -10.30 14.19 -10.17
N MET A 229 -10.63 12.91 -10.31
CA MET A 229 -9.67 11.87 -10.66
C MET A 229 -10.09 11.24 -11.99
N VAL A 230 -9.18 11.26 -12.96
CA VAL A 230 -9.29 10.47 -14.19
C VAL A 230 -8.63 9.13 -13.92
N TYR A 231 -9.25 8.02 -14.30
CA TYR A 231 -8.68 6.69 -14.05
C TYR A 231 -9.17 5.62 -15.03
N GLY A 232 -8.43 4.52 -15.16
CA GLY A 232 -8.87 3.35 -15.91
C GLY A 232 -7.79 2.27 -16.05
N PHE A 233 -8.03 1.30 -16.92
CA PHE A 233 -7.24 0.10 -17.14
C PHE A 233 -7.11 -0.76 -15.87
N ALA A 234 -8.06 -1.67 -15.69
CA ALA A 234 -8.07 -2.57 -14.54
C ALA A 234 -6.92 -3.60 -14.64
N THR A 235 -6.16 -3.70 -13.55
CA THR A 235 -5.06 -4.65 -13.39
C THR A 235 -5.43 -5.83 -12.51
N GLN A 236 -6.64 -5.89 -11.97
CA GLN A 236 -7.09 -7.02 -11.18
C GLN A 236 -8.54 -7.37 -11.51
N LYS A 237 -8.83 -8.67 -11.51
CA LYS A 237 -10.20 -9.19 -11.47
C LYS A 237 -10.79 -9.02 -10.07
N GLY A 238 -11.83 -8.20 -9.96
CA GLY A 238 -12.51 -7.93 -8.70
C GLY A 238 -11.68 -7.09 -7.74
N GLY A 239 -12.07 -7.08 -6.47
CA GLY A 239 -11.49 -6.23 -5.43
C GLY A 239 -12.07 -4.82 -5.44
N PHE A 240 -11.97 -4.18 -4.27
CA PHE A 240 -12.46 -2.82 -4.06
C PHE A 240 -11.45 -2.03 -3.19
N PRO A 241 -11.10 -0.78 -3.56
CA PRO A 241 -11.43 -0.11 -4.83
C PRO A 241 -10.93 -0.88 -6.06
N ASN A 242 -11.31 -0.44 -7.26
CA ASN A 242 -10.79 -1.04 -8.49
C ASN A 242 -9.29 -0.76 -8.65
N THR A 243 -8.57 -1.73 -9.20
CA THR A 243 -7.11 -1.61 -9.34
C THR A 243 -6.73 -1.00 -10.67
N SER A 244 -6.81 0.32 -10.82
CA SER A 244 -6.46 0.99 -12.07
C SER A 244 -4.96 1.23 -12.19
N ARG A 245 -4.40 0.94 -13.37
CA ARG A 245 -3.00 1.25 -13.70
C ARG A 245 -2.78 2.74 -13.94
N TYR A 246 -3.74 3.37 -14.62
CA TYR A 246 -3.64 4.77 -14.96
C TYR A 246 -4.67 5.53 -14.13
N PHE A 247 -4.17 6.50 -13.37
CA PHE A 247 -5.00 7.48 -12.70
C PHE A 247 -4.21 8.77 -12.52
N GLU A 248 -4.91 9.90 -12.55
CA GLU A 248 -4.36 11.24 -12.39
C GLU A 248 -5.39 12.13 -11.70
N TYR A 249 -4.91 13.00 -10.81
CA TYR A 249 -5.75 14.02 -10.19
C TYR A 249 -5.66 15.31 -11.00
N VAL A 250 -6.81 15.94 -11.26
CA VAL A 250 -6.94 17.15 -12.08
C VAL A 250 -7.90 18.14 -11.42
N THR A 251 -7.84 19.41 -11.80
CA THR A 251 -8.84 20.41 -11.40
C THR A 251 -9.68 20.79 -12.61
N ILE A 252 -11.00 20.86 -12.45
CA ILE A 252 -11.92 21.29 -13.52
C ILE A 252 -11.80 22.82 -13.69
N VAL A 253 -11.50 23.28 -14.91
CA VAL A 253 -11.33 24.71 -15.25
C VAL A 253 -12.52 25.27 -16.02
N ALA A 254 -13.15 24.46 -16.86
CA ALA A 254 -14.36 24.82 -17.59
C ALA A 254 -15.23 23.60 -17.85
N ILE A 255 -16.53 23.83 -18.01
CA ILE A 255 -17.52 22.81 -18.33
C ILE A 255 -18.35 23.36 -19.49
N ASP A 256 -18.36 22.66 -20.62
CA ASP A 256 -19.19 22.97 -21.78
C ASP A 256 -19.93 21.70 -22.24
N GLY A 257 -21.17 21.54 -21.76
CA GLY A 257 -21.96 20.33 -22.00
C GLY A 257 -21.28 19.08 -21.43
N LEU A 258 -20.83 18.19 -22.32
CA LEU A 258 -20.11 16.95 -21.98
C LEU A 258 -18.57 17.11 -22.04
N GLU A 259 -18.06 18.29 -22.41
CA GLU A 259 -16.63 18.56 -22.42
C GLU A 259 -16.21 19.21 -21.09
N LEU A 260 -15.19 18.61 -20.47
CA LEU A 260 -14.53 19.11 -19.27
C LEU A 260 -13.13 19.60 -19.66
N THR A 261 -12.82 20.85 -19.36
CA THR A 261 -11.44 21.37 -19.44
C THR A 261 -10.77 21.21 -18.09
N ILE A 262 -9.52 20.73 -18.08
CA ILE A 262 -8.72 20.52 -16.88
C ILE A 262 -7.50 21.44 -16.82
N ASP A 263 -6.96 21.63 -15.61
CA ASP A 263 -5.87 22.58 -15.29
C ASP A 263 -4.49 22.17 -15.80
N GLN A 264 -4.32 20.91 -16.20
CA GLN A 264 -3.04 20.39 -16.69
C GLN A 264 -3.23 19.38 -17.83
N PRO A 265 -2.26 19.26 -18.76
CA PRO A 265 -2.28 18.19 -19.75
C PRO A 265 -2.22 16.81 -19.08
N LEU A 266 -2.99 15.85 -19.57
CA LEU A 266 -2.94 14.46 -19.09
C LEU A 266 -1.54 13.84 -19.37
N GLY A 267 -0.97 13.17 -18.37
CA GLY A 267 0.26 12.41 -18.52
C GLY A 267 0.06 11.06 -19.21
N PHE A 268 -1.16 10.51 -19.17
CA PHE A 268 -1.50 9.24 -19.82
C PHE A 268 -2.55 9.40 -20.93
N SER A 269 -2.51 8.49 -21.90
CA SER A 269 -3.63 8.28 -22.83
C SER A 269 -4.65 7.35 -22.18
N TYR A 270 -5.93 7.68 -22.32
CA TYR A 270 -7.06 6.90 -21.83
C TYR A 270 -7.88 6.42 -23.02
N PHE A 271 -8.06 5.11 -23.16
CA PHE A 271 -8.71 4.53 -24.33
C PHE A 271 -10.04 3.91 -23.95
N ALA A 272 -11.13 4.36 -24.60
CA ALA A 272 -12.49 3.90 -24.35
C ALA A 272 -12.66 2.39 -24.56
N ASP A 273 -11.80 1.79 -25.38
CA ASP A 273 -11.76 0.37 -25.74
C ASP A 273 -10.81 -0.45 -24.86
N TRP A 274 -10.40 0.04 -23.68
CA TRP A 274 -9.62 -0.78 -22.75
C TRP A 274 -10.38 -2.06 -22.31
N PRO A 275 -9.66 -3.20 -22.17
CA PRO A 275 -10.28 -4.48 -21.85
C PRO A 275 -11.18 -4.42 -20.62
N LYS A 276 -12.43 -4.84 -20.80
CA LYS A 276 -13.41 -4.97 -19.72
C LYS A 276 -13.15 -6.26 -18.96
N VAL A 277 -12.97 -6.14 -17.65
CA VAL A 277 -12.83 -7.32 -16.79
C VAL A 277 -14.23 -7.88 -16.51
N ALA A 278 -14.49 -9.11 -16.93
CA ALA A 278 -15.85 -9.66 -17.11
C ALA A 278 -16.82 -9.58 -15.89
N LYS A 279 -18.11 -9.39 -16.25
CA LYS A 279 -19.44 -9.51 -15.61
C LYS A 279 -19.75 -8.89 -14.23
N ASP A 280 -18.85 -8.89 -13.25
CA ASP A 280 -19.27 -8.61 -11.85
C ASP A 280 -18.91 -7.19 -11.35
N ALA A 281 -18.30 -6.35 -12.18
CA ALA A 281 -17.92 -5.00 -11.81
C ALA A 281 -18.06 -4.02 -13.00
N PRO A 282 -19.14 -3.23 -13.12
CA PRO A 282 -19.35 -2.29 -14.24
C PRO A 282 -18.28 -1.18 -14.32
N TYR A 283 -17.36 -1.14 -13.37
CA TYR A 283 -16.39 -0.08 -13.14
C TYR A 283 -14.93 -0.47 -13.47
N GLN A 284 -14.68 -1.70 -13.98
CA GLN A 284 -13.33 -2.17 -14.29
C GLN A 284 -13.05 -2.16 -15.80
N GLY A 285 -11.99 -1.46 -16.23
CA GLY A 285 -11.47 -1.47 -17.60
C GLY A 285 -11.49 -0.09 -18.25
N PRO A 286 -12.58 0.29 -18.95
CA PRO A 286 -12.70 1.59 -19.62
C PRO A 286 -12.46 2.79 -18.71
N PRO A 287 -11.93 3.89 -19.26
CA PRO A 287 -11.59 5.07 -18.49
C PRO A 287 -12.82 5.83 -18.01
N ARG A 288 -12.67 6.45 -16.85
CA ARG A 288 -13.69 7.21 -16.15
C ARG A 288 -13.09 8.46 -15.55
N ILE A 289 -13.95 9.40 -15.19
CA ILE A 289 -13.60 10.56 -14.38
C ILE A 289 -14.59 10.67 -13.22
N ILE A 290 -14.11 10.96 -12.01
CA ILE A 290 -14.95 11.10 -10.82
C ILE A 290 -14.62 12.38 -10.07
N SER A 291 -15.65 13.13 -9.69
CA SER A 291 -15.52 14.34 -8.87
C SER A 291 -15.21 13.98 -7.41
N LEU A 292 -14.25 14.71 -6.83
CA LEU A 292 -13.81 14.56 -5.43
C LEU A 292 -14.52 15.52 -4.47
N CYS A 293 -15.50 16.27 -4.98
CA CYS A 293 -16.28 17.26 -4.24
C CYS A 293 -17.78 17.19 -4.62
N ARG A 294 -18.27 15.99 -4.92
CA ARG A 294 -19.66 15.73 -5.33
C ARG A 294 -20.60 15.63 -4.12
N ALA A 295 -21.91 15.64 -4.36
CA ALA A 295 -22.87 15.30 -3.32
C ALA A 295 -22.53 13.93 -2.71
N GLY A 296 -22.51 13.83 -1.38
CA GLY A 296 -22.15 12.58 -0.70
C GLY A 296 -20.65 12.26 -0.67
N PHE A 297 -19.75 13.10 -1.22
CA PHE A 297 -18.31 12.90 -1.13
C PHE A 297 -17.49 14.20 -1.18
N GLN A 298 -16.68 14.43 -0.15
CA GLN A 298 -15.82 15.60 -0.06
C GLN A 298 -14.42 15.16 0.38
N GLU A 299 -13.46 15.30 -0.53
CA GLU A 299 -12.04 15.12 -0.24
C GLU A 299 -11.59 16.16 0.80
N THR A 300 -10.76 15.71 1.74
CA THR A 300 -10.06 16.55 2.69
C THR A 300 -8.69 16.95 2.14
N ASP A 301 -8.33 18.23 2.15
CA ASP A 301 -7.02 18.66 1.65
C ASP A 301 -5.88 18.15 2.55
N TYR A 302 -6.06 18.21 3.87
CA TYR A 302 -5.03 17.82 4.84
C TYR A 302 -5.59 17.08 6.05
N ILE A 303 -5.07 15.88 6.31
CA ILE A 303 -5.32 15.12 7.54
C ILE A 303 -3.99 14.85 8.25
N GLU A 304 -3.92 15.15 9.54
CA GLU A 304 -2.79 14.83 10.41
C GLU A 304 -3.27 14.22 11.73
N ILE A 305 -2.65 13.11 12.14
CA ILE A 305 -2.95 12.43 13.41
C ILE A 305 -1.65 12.17 14.17
N ASN A 306 -1.60 12.67 15.39
CA ASN A 306 -0.40 12.71 16.22
C ASN A 306 -0.59 11.91 17.52
N GLY A 307 0.23 10.88 17.76
CA GLY A 307 0.30 10.21 19.07
C GLY A 307 -0.99 9.52 19.55
N LEU A 308 -1.92 9.22 18.65
CA LEU A 308 -3.20 8.57 18.95
C LEU A 308 -3.06 7.04 19.02
N HIS A 309 -3.79 6.41 19.93
CA HIS A 309 -3.94 4.94 19.97
C HIS A 309 -5.32 4.52 19.46
N PHE A 310 -5.37 3.77 18.36
CA PHE A 310 -6.55 3.08 17.85
C PHE A 310 -6.72 1.75 18.58
N LYS A 311 -7.69 1.69 19.50
CA LYS A 311 -7.96 0.51 20.30
C LYS A 311 -8.91 -0.46 19.60
N ALA A 312 -8.66 -1.73 19.83
CA ALA A 312 -9.58 -2.80 19.48
C ALA A 312 -10.88 -2.71 20.31
N ASP A 313 -12.00 -3.11 19.72
CA ASP A 313 -13.24 -3.39 20.43
C ASP A 313 -13.05 -4.64 21.31
N PRO A 314 -13.24 -4.55 22.64
CA PRO A 314 -13.17 -5.71 23.53
C PRO A 314 -14.34 -6.69 23.33
N GLY A 315 -15.45 -6.25 22.74
CA GLY A 315 -16.59 -7.09 22.38
C GLY A 315 -16.37 -7.93 21.12
N TRP A 316 -15.26 -7.74 20.42
CA TRP A 316 -14.92 -8.49 19.21
C TRP A 316 -14.59 -9.95 19.53
N SER A 317 -15.37 -10.89 18.98
CA SER A 317 -15.03 -12.31 19.02
C SER A 317 -14.50 -12.76 17.66
N GLU A 318 -13.37 -13.46 17.66
CA GLU A 318 -12.65 -13.91 16.44
C GLU A 318 -13.45 -14.93 15.58
N GLY A 319 -14.63 -15.39 16.04
CA GLY A 319 -15.46 -16.42 15.39
C GLY A 319 -16.06 -16.06 14.02
N ALA A 320 -15.66 -14.93 13.43
CA ALA A 320 -16.25 -14.29 12.26
C ALA A 320 -15.40 -14.35 10.98
N GLY A 321 -14.30 -15.11 10.96
CA GLY A 321 -13.34 -15.10 9.83
C GLY A 321 -12.61 -13.76 9.66
N GLY A 322 -12.72 -12.85 10.64
CA GLY A 322 -12.03 -11.57 10.65
C GLY A 322 -10.60 -11.73 11.13
N THR A 323 -9.64 -11.30 10.33
CA THR A 323 -8.24 -11.19 10.75
C THR A 323 -8.12 -10.12 11.85
N ILE A 324 -7.25 -10.36 12.84
CA ILE A 324 -6.85 -9.38 13.88
C ILE A 324 -6.55 -8.00 13.26
N SER A 325 -6.16 -7.95 11.99
CA SER A 325 -5.93 -6.74 11.21
C SER A 325 -7.10 -5.76 11.13
N ARG A 326 -8.36 -6.18 11.27
CA ARG A 326 -9.50 -5.25 11.16
C ARG A 326 -9.91 -4.60 12.47
N ASN A 327 -9.87 -5.33 13.58
CA ASN A 327 -10.26 -4.80 14.89
C ASN A 327 -9.20 -3.83 15.42
N GLY A 328 -9.55 -2.56 15.63
CA GLY A 328 -8.58 -1.51 15.98
C GLY A 328 -7.79 -0.99 14.78
N ARG A 329 -8.29 -1.20 13.54
CA ARG A 329 -7.69 -0.68 12.30
C ARG A 329 -7.99 0.80 12.10
N ILE A 330 -7.10 1.51 11.41
CA ILE A 330 -7.42 2.76 10.72
C ILE A 330 -7.47 2.54 9.21
N GLN A 331 -8.48 3.10 8.55
CA GLN A 331 -8.46 3.30 7.10
C GLN A 331 -8.11 4.77 6.81
N ALA A 332 -6.97 4.98 6.15
CA ALA A 332 -6.42 6.28 5.79
C ALA A 332 -6.65 6.55 4.29
N GLY A 333 -7.79 7.17 3.98
CA GLY A 333 -8.11 7.68 2.65
C GLY A 333 -8.78 9.04 2.70
N ASN A 334 -9.46 9.41 1.60
CA ASN A 334 -10.19 10.68 1.47
C ASN A 334 -9.34 11.94 1.70
N ALA A 335 -8.04 11.90 1.42
CA ALA A 335 -7.19 13.06 1.63
C ALA A 335 -6.17 13.29 0.53
N ARG A 336 -5.99 14.57 0.15
CA ARG A 336 -4.90 14.97 -0.72
C ARG A 336 -3.56 14.73 -0.04
N ARG A 337 -3.46 15.03 1.25
CA ARG A 337 -2.31 14.72 2.09
C ARG A 337 -2.76 14.14 3.43
N PHE A 338 -2.26 12.96 3.75
CA PHE A 338 -2.56 12.24 4.99
C PHE A 338 -1.25 11.97 5.74
N VAL A 339 -1.15 12.41 7.00
CA VAL A 339 0.04 12.26 7.83
C VAL A 339 -0.30 11.55 9.14
N LEU A 340 0.46 10.52 9.45
CA LEU A 340 0.47 9.87 10.76
C LEU A 340 1.81 10.12 11.43
N ASN A 341 1.79 10.57 12.68
CA ASN A 341 3.00 10.75 13.48
C ASN A 341 2.87 9.96 14.78
N ARG A 342 3.69 8.92 14.92
CA ARG A 342 3.82 8.12 16.15
C ARG A 342 2.48 7.59 16.67
N VAL A 343 1.60 7.16 15.78
CA VAL A 343 0.33 6.57 16.18
C VAL A 343 0.50 5.09 16.51
N ARG A 344 -0.45 4.53 17.24
CA ARG A 344 -0.48 3.10 17.57
C ARG A 344 -1.82 2.51 17.14
N GLY A 345 -1.81 1.32 16.56
CA GLY A 345 -3.03 0.52 16.34
C GLY A 345 -2.93 -0.88 16.94
N ASP A 346 -3.99 -1.29 17.65
CA ASP A 346 -4.13 -2.70 18.04
C ASP A 346 -4.47 -3.61 16.84
N GLY A 347 -5.02 -3.03 15.77
CA GLY A 347 -5.26 -3.68 14.49
C GLY A 347 -4.22 -3.31 13.42
N GLY A 348 -4.64 -3.31 12.16
CA GLY A 348 -3.83 -2.95 11.00
C GLY A 348 -4.04 -1.50 10.54
N MET A 349 -3.62 -1.23 9.31
CA MET A 349 -3.87 0.04 8.62
C MET A 349 -4.22 -0.25 7.16
N TYR A 350 -5.19 0.46 6.58
CA TYR A 350 -5.52 0.39 5.16
C TYR A 350 -5.41 1.78 4.53
N VAL A 351 -4.38 2.01 3.71
CA VAL A 351 -4.12 3.28 3.03
C VAL A 351 -4.70 3.18 1.62
N VAL A 352 -5.49 4.17 1.20
CA VAL A 352 -6.25 4.10 -0.07
C VAL A 352 -6.71 5.48 -0.53
N ALA A 353 -6.83 5.70 -1.84
CA ALA A 353 -7.53 6.84 -2.46
C ALA A 353 -7.14 8.21 -1.89
N GLY A 354 -5.90 8.62 -2.15
CA GLY A 354 -5.35 9.91 -1.72
C GLY A 354 -4.14 10.35 -2.56
N GLY A 355 -3.74 11.61 -2.43
CA GLY A 355 -2.53 12.10 -3.12
C GLY A 355 -1.27 11.51 -2.49
N HIS A 356 -0.94 12.02 -1.30
CA HIS A 356 0.26 11.66 -0.55
C HIS A 356 -0.09 11.14 0.83
N PHE A 357 0.44 9.96 1.16
CA PHE A 357 0.39 9.39 2.50
C PHE A 357 1.80 9.35 3.11
N THR A 358 1.91 9.75 4.38
CA THR A 358 3.15 9.67 5.14
C THR A 358 2.88 9.13 6.53
N ASP A 359 3.60 8.08 6.91
CA ASP A 359 3.68 7.59 8.28
C ASP A 359 5.09 7.79 8.85
N ASN A 360 5.17 8.52 9.96
CA ASN A 360 6.39 8.80 10.70
C ASN A 360 6.34 8.15 12.08
N GLY A 361 6.94 6.96 12.20
CA GLY A 361 7.21 6.33 13.48
C GLY A 361 6.03 5.63 14.15
N SER A 362 5.02 5.20 13.40
CA SER A 362 3.84 4.54 13.97
C SER A 362 4.05 3.03 14.13
N SER A 363 3.22 2.42 15.00
CA SER A 363 3.24 0.99 15.27
C SER A 363 1.85 0.35 15.14
N PHE A 364 1.75 -0.71 14.36
CA PHE A 364 0.50 -1.44 14.13
C PHE A 364 0.71 -2.93 14.29
N ARG A 365 -0.11 -3.59 15.11
CA ARG A 365 0.02 -5.05 15.35
C ARG A 365 -0.45 -5.90 14.17
N GLY A 366 -1.41 -5.38 13.41
CA GLY A 366 -2.03 -6.06 12.27
C GLY A 366 -1.25 -5.90 10.97
N VAL A 367 -1.96 -6.18 9.87
CA VAL A 367 -1.45 -5.94 8.51
C VAL A 367 -1.65 -4.47 8.16
N VAL A 368 -0.57 -3.80 7.76
CA VAL A 368 -0.61 -2.53 7.05
C VAL A 368 -0.68 -2.81 5.56
N GLU A 369 -1.63 -2.19 4.90
CA GLU A 369 -1.92 -2.41 3.49
C GLU A 369 -2.03 -1.08 2.76
N ALA A 370 -1.18 -0.85 1.77
CA ALA A 370 -1.28 0.29 0.87
C ALA A 370 -1.92 -0.17 -0.43
N ASP A 371 -3.18 0.20 -0.64
CA ASP A 371 -3.99 -0.35 -1.73
C ASP A 371 -4.94 0.68 -2.34
N LYS A 372 -4.46 1.15 -3.50
CA LYS A 372 -5.08 1.82 -4.66
C LYS A 372 -5.30 3.31 -4.62
N PHE A 373 -5.06 3.93 -5.77
CA PHE A 373 -5.23 5.36 -6.05
C PHE A 373 -4.42 6.23 -5.10
N ILE A 374 -3.14 5.89 -4.96
CA ILE A 374 -2.20 6.64 -4.12
C ILE A 374 -1.06 7.10 -4.99
N GLU A 375 -0.79 8.41 -5.08
CA GLU A 375 0.36 8.87 -5.86
C GLU A 375 1.66 8.49 -5.16
N GLN A 376 1.72 8.64 -3.84
CA GLN A 376 2.89 8.31 -3.05
C GLN A 376 2.52 7.89 -1.63
N ALA A 377 3.03 6.74 -1.20
CA ALA A 377 2.96 6.29 0.18
C ALA A 377 4.37 6.18 0.77
N GLU A 378 4.62 6.85 1.88
CA GLU A 378 5.89 6.81 2.60
C GLU A 378 5.70 6.27 4.02
N PHE A 379 6.57 5.34 4.41
CA PHE A 379 6.58 4.74 5.73
C PHE A 379 8.00 4.87 6.30
N ARG A 380 8.17 5.66 7.37
CA ARG A 380 9.47 6.04 7.92
C ARG A 380 9.56 5.69 9.41
N GLY A 381 10.54 4.88 9.80
CA GLY A 381 10.77 4.55 11.21
C GLY A 381 9.64 3.71 11.84
N VAL A 382 8.91 2.95 11.03
CA VAL A 382 7.66 2.28 11.43
C VAL A 382 7.90 0.90 12.04
N ASP A 383 6.96 0.41 12.87
CA ASP A 383 7.01 -0.94 13.44
C ASP A 383 5.69 -1.68 13.26
N TYR A 384 5.62 -2.53 12.23
CA TYR A 384 4.39 -3.20 11.84
C TYR A 384 4.45 -4.71 12.04
N GLY A 385 3.30 -5.30 12.40
CA GLY A 385 3.15 -6.74 12.41
C GLY A 385 3.34 -7.33 11.02
N SER A 386 2.78 -6.70 9.99
CA SER A 386 3.02 -7.06 8.59
C SER A 386 2.80 -5.88 7.66
N PHE A 387 3.42 -5.92 6.49
CA PHE A 387 3.09 -5.07 5.36
C PHE A 387 2.57 -5.93 4.22
N ALA A 388 1.48 -5.50 3.59
CA ALA A 388 0.85 -6.20 2.48
C ALA A 388 0.52 -5.24 1.34
N GLN A 389 0.67 -5.74 0.12
CA GLN A 389 0.27 -5.04 -1.08
C GLN A 389 1.05 -3.73 -1.33
N GLY A 390 0.83 -3.16 -2.49
CA GLY A 390 1.20 -1.79 -2.88
C GLY A 390 0.34 -1.36 -4.06
N THR A 391 -0.72 -2.12 -4.33
CA THR A 391 -1.31 -2.19 -5.65
C THR A 391 -2.03 -0.91 -5.96
N GLY A 392 -1.82 -0.35 -7.16
CA GLY A 392 -2.44 0.92 -7.51
C GLY A 392 -1.86 2.13 -6.74
N CYS A 393 -0.78 1.94 -5.96
CA CYS A 393 0.07 3.04 -5.53
C CYS A 393 1.06 3.33 -6.66
N ARG A 394 1.28 4.59 -7.04
CA ARG A 394 2.28 4.92 -8.06
C ARG A 394 3.69 4.76 -7.48
N ARG A 395 3.93 5.25 -6.26
CA ARG A 395 5.18 5.07 -5.52
C ARG A 395 4.96 4.58 -4.09
N VAL A 396 5.76 3.61 -3.67
CA VAL A 396 5.85 3.17 -2.27
C VAL A 396 7.30 3.30 -1.80
N LEU A 397 7.52 4.03 -0.71
CA LEU A 397 8.81 4.19 -0.04
C LEU A 397 8.70 3.68 1.39
N ILE A 398 9.61 2.79 1.78
CA ILE A 398 9.75 2.29 3.14
C ILE A 398 11.19 2.52 3.57
N ALA A 399 11.39 3.25 4.66
CA ALA A 399 12.70 3.55 5.22
C ALA A 399 12.70 3.30 6.74
N ASP A 400 13.76 2.68 7.23
CA ASP A 400 13.95 2.41 8.67
C ASP A 400 12.77 1.64 9.30
N GLY A 401 12.12 0.75 8.54
CA GLY A 401 10.94 -0.01 8.99
C GLY A 401 11.30 -1.31 9.71
N SER A 402 10.47 -1.74 10.66
CA SER A 402 10.51 -3.04 11.33
C SER A 402 9.24 -3.83 11.02
N PHE A 403 9.40 -5.07 10.55
CA PHE A 403 8.28 -5.94 10.17
C PHE A 403 8.43 -7.31 10.84
N ILE A 404 7.56 -7.64 11.79
CA ILE A 404 7.73 -8.84 12.64
C ILE A 404 7.31 -10.14 11.95
N ARG A 405 6.36 -10.09 11.02
CA ARG A 405 5.81 -11.30 10.36
C ARG A 405 6.11 -11.36 8.88
N LYS A 406 5.50 -10.50 8.06
CA LYS A 406 5.59 -10.60 6.60
C LYS A 406 5.57 -9.25 5.90
N MET A 407 6.26 -9.18 4.77
CA MET A 407 6.29 -8.03 3.85
C MET A 407 5.85 -8.47 2.45
N SER A 408 4.58 -8.82 2.29
CA SER A 408 4.09 -9.43 1.04
C SER A 408 3.62 -8.39 0.03
N ALA A 409 3.84 -8.61 -1.27
CA ALA A 409 3.12 -7.93 -2.36
C ALA A 409 3.40 -6.42 -2.50
N ILE A 410 4.61 -5.93 -2.24
CA ILE A 410 4.89 -4.50 -2.44
C ILE A 410 4.98 -4.22 -3.94
N ASP A 411 3.86 -3.82 -4.49
CA ASP A 411 3.67 -3.72 -5.93
C ASP A 411 3.15 -2.34 -6.31
N ALA A 412 4.03 -1.35 -6.33
CA ALA A 412 3.67 -0.05 -6.88
C ALA A 412 3.60 -0.13 -8.41
N LEU A 413 2.79 0.73 -9.01
CA LEU A 413 2.64 0.84 -10.46
C LEU A 413 3.92 1.34 -11.13
N ASN A 414 4.71 2.18 -10.46
CA ASN A 414 5.93 2.75 -11.02
C ASN A 414 7.17 2.38 -10.21
N HIS A 415 7.13 2.63 -8.89
CA HIS A 415 8.34 2.58 -8.10
C HIS A 415 8.14 2.08 -6.67
N VAL A 416 8.94 1.09 -6.29
CA VAL A 416 9.06 0.61 -4.91
C VAL A 416 10.48 0.84 -4.43
N GLU A 417 10.62 1.37 -3.23
CA GLU A 417 11.90 1.51 -2.55
C GLU A 417 11.75 1.03 -1.11
N VAL A 418 12.60 0.09 -0.70
CA VAL A 418 12.68 -0.41 0.68
C VAL A 418 14.12 -0.31 1.12
N ARG A 419 14.38 0.49 2.15
CA ARG A 419 15.73 0.70 2.64
C ARG A 419 15.87 0.69 4.14
N ASP A 420 17.08 0.31 4.59
CA ASP A 420 17.50 0.39 5.97
C ASP A 420 16.52 -0.33 6.94
N SER A 421 15.79 -1.34 6.44
CA SER A 421 14.65 -1.95 7.16
C SER A 421 14.96 -3.35 7.70
N TRP A 422 14.32 -3.70 8.81
CA TRP A 422 14.36 -5.02 9.44
C TRP A 422 13.10 -5.83 9.11
N ILE A 423 13.27 -7.00 8.49
CA ILE A 423 12.17 -7.87 8.07
C ILE A 423 12.37 -9.24 8.72
N ASP A 424 11.55 -9.55 9.73
CA ASP A 424 11.53 -10.81 10.46
C ASP A 424 10.46 -11.73 9.86
N GLY A 425 10.86 -12.78 9.12
CA GLY A 425 9.95 -13.68 8.41
C GLY A 425 9.22 -14.71 9.29
N GLN A 426 8.81 -14.37 10.52
CA GLN A 426 8.35 -15.34 11.54
C GLN A 426 7.05 -16.07 11.20
N ALA A 427 6.29 -15.64 10.19
CA ALA A 427 5.01 -16.27 9.89
C ALA A 427 5.19 -17.69 9.31
N ILE A 428 4.68 -18.68 10.06
CA ILE A 428 4.70 -20.13 9.74
C ILE A 428 4.06 -20.44 8.36
N GLU A 429 3.21 -19.53 7.88
CA GLU A 429 2.45 -19.65 6.63
C GLU A 429 3.07 -18.92 5.43
N THR A 430 4.08 -18.08 5.64
CA THR A 430 4.61 -17.28 4.53
C THR A 430 5.67 -18.04 3.79
N SER A 431 5.42 -18.27 2.50
CA SER A 431 6.40 -18.85 1.59
C SER A 431 7.31 -17.81 0.90
N ARG A 432 7.12 -16.52 1.23
CA ARG A 432 7.65 -15.38 0.47
C ARG A 432 7.87 -14.19 1.39
N ILE A 433 9.11 -13.71 1.46
CA ILE A 433 9.47 -12.49 2.21
C ILE A 433 9.18 -11.26 1.36
N PHE A 434 9.52 -11.32 0.08
CA PHE A 434 9.06 -10.39 -0.94
C PHE A 434 8.24 -11.19 -1.93
N ASN A 435 6.93 -10.93 -1.95
CA ASN A 435 6.10 -11.40 -3.04
C ASN A 435 5.81 -10.24 -3.97
N GLY A 436 5.83 -10.54 -5.25
CA GLY A 436 5.57 -9.59 -6.29
C GLY A 436 4.36 -9.95 -7.13
N THR A 437 3.22 -9.31 -6.89
CA THR A 437 1.94 -9.64 -7.52
C THR A 437 1.61 -8.77 -8.73
N PHE A 438 2.18 -7.56 -8.84
CA PHE A 438 1.95 -6.66 -9.98
C PHE A 438 3.27 -6.15 -10.53
N GLY A 439 3.27 -5.77 -11.80
CA GLY A 439 4.51 -5.44 -12.49
C GLY A 439 5.01 -4.05 -12.11
N THR A 440 5.85 -3.96 -11.08
CA THR A 440 6.55 -2.71 -10.73
C THR A 440 7.74 -2.53 -11.65
N PRO A 441 7.79 -1.45 -12.46
CA PRO A 441 8.92 -1.16 -13.33
C PRO A 441 10.23 -1.06 -12.58
N HIS A 442 10.25 -0.38 -11.44
CA HIS A 442 11.46 0.02 -10.74
C HIS A 442 11.40 -0.34 -9.24
N SER A 443 12.08 -1.41 -8.84
CA SER A 443 12.15 -1.82 -7.44
C SER A 443 13.56 -1.69 -6.89
N ILE A 444 13.73 -0.99 -5.77
CA ILE A 444 15.01 -0.79 -5.09
C ILE A 444 14.94 -1.37 -3.68
N PHE A 445 15.92 -2.19 -3.32
CA PHE A 445 16.09 -2.75 -1.99
C PHE A 445 17.51 -2.46 -1.49
N THR A 446 17.68 -1.61 -0.48
CA THR A 446 19.02 -1.21 0.01
C THR A 446 19.19 -1.41 1.51
N ASN A 447 20.31 -1.99 1.93
CA ASN A 447 20.71 -2.10 3.34
C ASN A 447 19.67 -2.75 4.28
N ASN A 448 18.82 -3.64 3.79
CA ASN A 448 17.81 -4.29 4.61
C ASN A 448 18.37 -5.51 5.34
N ARG A 449 17.86 -5.80 6.53
CA ARG A 449 18.20 -6.99 7.32
C ARG A 449 17.00 -7.94 7.33
N ILE A 450 17.17 -9.11 6.74
CA ILE A 450 16.08 -10.06 6.48
C ILE A 450 16.35 -11.37 7.21
N ARG A 451 15.48 -11.73 8.15
CA ARG A 451 15.54 -13.00 8.88
C ARG A 451 14.67 -14.07 8.22
N SER A 452 15.27 -15.21 7.88
CA SER A 452 14.60 -16.36 7.26
C SER A 452 14.36 -17.53 8.23
N TYR A 453 13.18 -18.15 8.15
CA TYR A 453 12.72 -19.30 8.97
C TYR A 453 12.39 -20.55 8.12
N PRO A 454 12.31 -21.76 8.72
CA PRO A 454 12.37 -23.06 8.03
C PRO A 454 11.40 -23.35 6.89
N LYS A 455 10.34 -22.55 6.70
CA LYS A 455 9.18 -22.95 5.89
C LYS A 455 8.91 -22.19 4.60
N ALA A 456 9.71 -21.17 4.28
CA ALA A 456 10.01 -20.65 2.94
C ALA A 456 10.21 -19.14 2.98
N ALA A 457 11.48 -18.76 2.90
CA ALA A 457 11.85 -17.45 2.42
C ALA A 457 12.21 -17.63 0.94
N SER A 458 11.39 -17.09 0.06
CA SER A 458 11.80 -16.83 -1.32
C SER A 458 11.66 -15.33 -1.59
N MET A 459 12.67 -14.75 -2.23
CA MET A 459 12.49 -13.50 -2.97
C MET A 459 11.90 -13.89 -4.31
N ARG A 460 10.65 -14.36 -4.31
CA ARG A 460 9.98 -14.79 -5.52
C ARG A 460 9.27 -13.58 -6.11
N GLY A 461 9.80 -13.07 -7.22
CA GLY A 461 8.91 -12.60 -8.26
C GLY A 461 8.06 -13.80 -8.66
N ASP A 462 6.75 -13.74 -8.42
CA ASP A 462 5.87 -14.84 -8.81
C ASP A 462 6.00 -15.13 -10.31
N SER A 463 5.93 -16.41 -10.65
CA SER A 463 5.98 -17.07 -11.97
C SER A 463 5.98 -16.16 -13.20
N GLU A 464 6.91 -16.44 -14.13
CA GLU A 464 6.78 -16.10 -15.54
C GLU A 464 5.32 -16.27 -15.97
N LEU A 465 4.73 -15.18 -16.45
CA LEU A 465 3.37 -15.23 -16.93
C LEU A 465 3.42 -15.68 -18.37
N SER A 466 3.05 -16.93 -18.60
CA SER A 466 2.94 -17.48 -19.95
C SER A 466 1.51 -17.41 -20.45
N ALA A 467 1.30 -16.88 -21.65
CA ALA A 467 0.06 -17.07 -22.39
C ALA A 467 0.36 -17.37 -23.86
N ALA A 468 -0.57 -18.03 -24.53
CA ALA A 468 -0.53 -18.17 -25.97
C ALA A 468 -1.05 -16.86 -26.59
N PHE A 469 -0.33 -16.38 -27.60
CA PHE A 469 -0.72 -15.24 -28.42
C PHE A 469 -1.00 -15.74 -29.84
N ASP A 470 -1.70 -14.96 -30.65
CA ASP A 470 -1.78 -15.16 -32.10
C ASP A 470 -1.15 -13.93 -32.80
N LYS A 471 -0.40 -14.13 -33.89
CA LYS A 471 0.13 -13.02 -34.70
C LYS A 471 -0.98 -12.50 -35.59
N VAL A 472 -1.30 -11.22 -35.44
CA VAL A 472 -2.28 -10.54 -36.30
C VAL A 472 -1.58 -9.84 -37.46
N SER A 473 -0.40 -9.26 -37.21
CA SER A 473 0.40 -8.57 -38.22
C SER A 473 1.89 -8.56 -37.84
N THR A 474 2.73 -7.84 -38.59
CA THR A 474 4.13 -7.59 -38.26
C THR A 474 4.35 -6.66 -37.07
N THR A 475 3.30 -6.08 -36.50
CA THR A 475 3.38 -5.14 -35.36
C THR A 475 2.32 -5.41 -34.30
N ARG A 476 1.60 -6.53 -34.40
CA ARG A 476 0.44 -6.81 -33.54
C ARG A 476 0.29 -8.28 -33.19
N LEU A 477 0.11 -8.52 -31.90
CA LEU A 477 -0.34 -9.78 -31.32
C LEU A 477 -1.76 -9.62 -30.78
N ASP A 478 -2.47 -10.73 -30.59
CA ASP A 478 -3.72 -10.73 -29.81
C ASP A 478 -3.94 -12.02 -29.02
N MET A 479 -4.97 -12.00 -28.17
CA MET A 479 -5.52 -13.18 -27.49
C MET A 479 -6.98 -12.95 -27.11
N ALA A 480 -7.67 -13.99 -26.64
CA ALA A 480 -9.01 -13.84 -26.09
C ALA A 480 -9.02 -12.91 -24.85
N THR A 481 -9.93 -11.94 -24.79
CA THR A 481 -10.03 -11.01 -23.65
C THR A 481 -10.32 -11.73 -22.34
N SER A 482 -11.08 -12.84 -22.36
CA SER A 482 -11.31 -13.67 -21.17
C SER A 482 -10.02 -14.28 -20.63
N LEU A 483 -9.06 -14.63 -21.49
CA LEU A 483 -7.75 -15.11 -21.10
C LEU A 483 -6.89 -13.97 -20.55
N PHE A 484 -6.83 -12.83 -21.24
CA PHE A 484 -6.12 -11.65 -20.74
C PHE A 484 -6.64 -11.24 -19.35
N THR A 485 -7.96 -11.28 -19.16
CA THR A 485 -8.61 -10.82 -17.93
C THR A 485 -8.64 -11.83 -16.77
N SER A 486 -8.40 -13.11 -17.07
CA SER A 486 -8.25 -14.16 -16.04
C SER A 486 -6.80 -14.46 -15.69
N THR A 487 -5.87 -14.11 -16.57
CA THR A 487 -4.43 -14.22 -16.32
C THR A 487 -3.92 -13.03 -15.52
N LEU A 488 -2.72 -13.15 -14.96
CA LEU A 488 -2.05 -12.04 -14.30
C LEU A 488 -1.37 -11.11 -15.33
N LEU A 489 -1.50 -11.34 -16.65
CA LEU A 489 -0.88 -10.49 -17.66
C LEU A 489 -1.37 -9.04 -17.60
N MET A 490 -2.66 -8.81 -17.29
CA MET A 490 -3.19 -7.46 -17.05
C MET A 490 -2.43 -6.70 -15.95
N ARG A 491 -1.77 -7.41 -15.02
CA ARG A 491 -1.02 -6.83 -13.90
C ARG A 491 0.34 -6.32 -14.30
N VAL A 492 0.88 -6.77 -15.42
CA VAL A 492 2.28 -6.54 -15.78
C VAL A 492 2.45 -5.86 -17.14
N ILE A 493 1.56 -6.13 -18.10
CA ILE A 493 1.70 -5.61 -19.46
C ILE A 493 1.44 -4.11 -19.50
N GLN A 494 2.38 -3.39 -20.10
CA GLN A 494 2.35 -1.95 -20.36
C GLN A 494 3.29 -1.59 -21.54
N PRO A 495 3.25 -0.37 -22.07
CA PRO A 495 4.27 0.10 -23.01
C PRO A 495 5.69 -0.12 -22.46
N GLY A 496 6.57 -0.68 -23.29
CA GLY A 496 7.94 -1.06 -22.93
C GLY A 496 8.09 -2.49 -22.43
N THR A 497 7.00 -3.21 -22.10
CA THR A 497 7.08 -4.63 -21.72
C THR A 497 7.65 -5.47 -22.85
N ILE A 498 8.67 -6.27 -22.55
CA ILE A 498 9.22 -7.28 -23.46
C ILE A 498 8.61 -8.64 -23.15
N LEU A 499 8.12 -9.31 -24.18
CA LEU A 499 7.65 -10.69 -24.17
C LEU A 499 8.76 -11.60 -24.71
N TYR A 500 8.98 -12.72 -24.03
CA TYR A 500 10.03 -13.68 -24.34
C TYR A 500 9.44 -15.01 -24.78
N ASN A 501 10.10 -15.75 -25.67
CA ASN A 501 9.67 -17.12 -25.96
C ASN A 501 10.01 -18.07 -24.82
N VAL A 502 9.66 -19.33 -25.00
CA VAL A 502 10.03 -20.40 -24.08
C VAL A 502 11.55 -20.65 -24.04
N ASP A 503 12.41 -20.03 -24.82
CA ASP A 503 13.86 -20.20 -24.64
C ASP A 503 14.49 -19.00 -23.92
N GLY A 504 13.67 -17.99 -23.59
CA GLY A 504 14.11 -16.75 -22.96
C GLY A 504 14.58 -15.70 -23.98
N GLU A 505 14.40 -15.94 -25.27
CA GLU A 505 14.73 -14.96 -26.32
C GLU A 505 13.65 -13.88 -26.37
N ALA A 506 14.06 -12.63 -26.54
CA ALA A 506 13.13 -11.52 -26.68
C ALA A 506 12.40 -11.61 -28.03
N VAL A 507 11.07 -11.60 -28.00
CA VAL A 507 10.23 -11.82 -29.19
C VAL A 507 9.45 -10.57 -29.56
N PHE A 508 8.89 -9.86 -28.58
CA PHE A 508 7.96 -8.78 -28.86
C PHE A 508 8.06 -7.69 -27.80
N ARG A 509 8.25 -6.45 -28.22
CA ARG A 509 8.19 -5.28 -27.35
C ARG A 509 6.85 -4.59 -27.51
N VAL A 510 6.06 -4.54 -26.44
CA VAL A 510 4.79 -3.82 -26.40
C VAL A 510 5.05 -2.32 -26.49
N THR A 511 4.41 -1.61 -27.42
CA THR A 511 4.59 -0.16 -27.62
C THR A 511 3.37 0.66 -27.20
N ALA A 512 2.21 0.02 -27.00
CA ALA A 512 1.00 0.67 -26.51
C ALA A 512 0.25 -0.19 -25.49
N THR A 513 -0.59 0.46 -24.68
CA THR A 513 -1.48 -0.24 -23.75
C THR A 513 -2.43 -1.17 -24.51
N PRO A 514 -2.68 -2.40 -24.04
CA PRO A 514 -3.57 -3.33 -24.72
C PRO A 514 -4.99 -2.80 -24.90
N ARG A 515 -5.62 -3.10 -26.04
CA ARG A 515 -6.97 -2.64 -26.40
C ARG A 515 -7.89 -3.82 -26.75
N GLU A 516 -9.16 -3.71 -26.42
CA GLU A 516 -10.17 -4.72 -26.71
C GLU A 516 -10.96 -4.39 -27.98
N ALA A 517 -11.06 -5.36 -28.89
CA ALA A 517 -12.05 -5.33 -29.96
C ALA A 517 -12.56 -6.76 -30.25
N ALA A 518 -13.85 -6.91 -30.52
CA ALA A 518 -14.47 -8.20 -30.83
C ALA A 518 -14.13 -9.34 -29.83
N SER A 519 -14.15 -9.05 -28.52
CA SER A 519 -13.78 -9.98 -27.44
C SER A 519 -12.34 -10.50 -27.48
N ARG A 520 -11.46 -9.83 -28.21
CA ARG A 520 -10.02 -10.07 -28.25
C ARG A 520 -9.27 -8.85 -27.73
N THR A 521 -8.17 -9.10 -27.04
CA THR A 521 -7.24 -8.09 -26.55
C THR A 521 -6.04 -8.05 -27.49
N PHE A 522 -5.79 -6.90 -28.08
CA PHE A 522 -4.71 -6.63 -29.02
C PHE A 522 -3.53 -5.94 -28.31
N PHE A 523 -2.32 -6.35 -28.69
CA PHE A 523 -1.05 -5.80 -28.21
C PHE A 523 -0.31 -5.23 -29.41
N ASP A 524 -0.23 -3.90 -29.47
CA ASP A 524 0.59 -3.20 -30.46
C ASP A 524 2.05 -3.17 -30.00
N GLY A 525 2.98 -3.40 -30.93
CA GLY A 525 4.39 -3.55 -30.61
C GLY A 525 5.31 -3.78 -31.79
N GLU A 526 6.53 -4.19 -31.48
CA GLU A 526 7.62 -4.47 -32.41
C GLU A 526 8.12 -5.90 -32.18
N PHE A 527 8.22 -6.70 -33.24
CA PHE A 527 8.87 -8.01 -33.16
C PHE A 527 10.39 -7.85 -33.09
N LEU A 528 11.00 -8.58 -32.19
CA LEU A 528 12.43 -8.65 -31.95
C LEU A 528 13.01 -9.90 -32.63
N GLU A 529 14.33 -10.13 -32.53
CA GLU A 529 15.06 -11.17 -33.28
C GLU A 529 14.68 -12.63 -32.93
N GLY A 530 13.78 -12.87 -31.96
CA GLY A 530 13.26 -14.19 -31.63
C GLY A 530 12.23 -14.71 -32.65
N MET A 531 12.36 -15.98 -33.07
CA MET A 531 11.34 -16.63 -33.90
C MET A 531 10.02 -16.77 -33.12
N TYR A 532 8.95 -16.22 -33.68
CA TYR A 532 7.58 -16.41 -33.21
C TYR A 532 6.76 -17.20 -34.24
N ARG A 533 6.07 -18.24 -33.78
CA ARG A 533 5.03 -18.95 -34.51
C ARG A 533 3.68 -18.70 -33.85
N ASP A 534 2.61 -18.73 -34.62
CA ASP A 534 1.25 -18.58 -34.09
C ASP A 534 0.94 -19.65 -33.04
N GLY A 535 0.34 -19.22 -31.92
CA GLY A 535 0.05 -20.07 -30.77
C GLY A 535 1.23 -20.29 -29.81
N ASP A 536 2.41 -19.68 -30.07
CA ASP A 536 3.54 -19.77 -29.17
C ASP A 536 3.22 -19.17 -27.80
N LYS A 537 3.74 -19.83 -26.75
CA LYS A 537 3.64 -19.33 -25.39
C LYS A 537 4.73 -18.29 -25.17
N LEU A 538 4.30 -17.04 -24.98
CA LEU A 538 5.19 -15.95 -24.59
C LEU A 538 5.14 -15.71 -23.10
N LEU A 539 6.30 -15.39 -22.54
CA LEU A 539 6.57 -15.12 -21.14
C LEU A 539 6.69 -13.61 -20.91
N CYS A 540 6.12 -13.11 -19.83
CA CYS A 540 6.29 -11.72 -19.39
C CYS A 540 6.94 -11.68 -18.01
N SER A 541 7.97 -10.84 -17.85
CA SER A 541 8.55 -10.53 -16.52
C SER A 541 7.66 -9.56 -15.76
N ARG A 542 7.57 -9.73 -14.44
CA ARG A 542 6.89 -8.77 -13.55
C ARG A 542 7.80 -7.61 -13.12
N TYR A 543 9.10 -7.87 -13.00
CA TYR A 543 10.07 -6.88 -12.55
C TYR A 543 11.11 -6.70 -13.64
N PRO A 544 10.92 -5.74 -14.54
CA PRO A 544 11.92 -5.46 -15.56
C PRO A 544 13.20 -4.88 -14.92
N TYR A 545 13.09 -4.18 -13.79
CA TYR A 545 14.23 -3.59 -13.09
C TYR A 545 14.16 -3.77 -11.58
N VAL A 546 15.16 -4.47 -11.02
CA VAL A 546 15.33 -4.66 -9.58
C VAL A 546 16.77 -4.35 -9.19
N GLU A 547 16.96 -3.37 -8.31
CA GLU A 547 18.22 -3.10 -7.63
C GLU A 547 18.18 -3.70 -6.22
N SER A 548 19.22 -4.42 -5.84
CA SER A 548 19.36 -4.99 -4.50
C SER A 548 20.80 -4.84 -4.02
N PHE A 549 21.05 -3.94 -3.07
CA PHE A 549 22.39 -3.65 -2.56
C PHE A 549 22.43 -3.69 -1.03
N GLY A 550 23.52 -4.22 -0.45
CA GLY A 550 23.77 -4.17 1.00
C GLY A 550 22.77 -4.93 1.88
N ASN A 551 21.89 -5.76 1.30
CA ASN A 551 20.88 -6.50 2.06
C ASN A 551 21.52 -7.69 2.79
N GLU A 552 21.32 -7.80 4.10
CA GLU A 552 21.78 -8.92 4.93
C GLU A 552 20.68 -9.98 5.05
N LEU A 553 20.92 -11.19 4.55
CA LEU A 553 20.07 -12.36 4.80
C LEU A 553 20.68 -13.19 5.95
N PHE A 554 19.94 -13.40 7.04
CA PHE A 554 20.42 -14.17 8.19
C PHE A 554 19.32 -15.07 8.80
N GLY A 555 19.73 -15.95 9.72
CA GLY A 555 18.87 -17.00 10.28
C GLY A 555 19.14 -18.39 9.70
N PRO A 556 18.56 -19.44 10.31
CA PRO A 556 18.93 -20.85 10.04
C PRO A 556 18.69 -21.29 8.58
N PHE A 557 17.90 -20.52 7.81
CA PHE A 557 17.55 -20.81 6.42
C PHE A 557 17.91 -19.68 5.45
N ALA A 558 18.71 -18.69 5.88
CA ALA A 558 19.16 -17.60 5.01
C ALA A 558 19.88 -18.10 3.75
N LYS A 559 20.65 -19.18 3.90
CA LYS A 559 21.39 -19.82 2.80
C LYS A 559 20.50 -20.57 1.80
N GLN A 560 19.21 -20.71 2.09
CA GLN A 560 18.24 -21.42 1.26
C GLN A 560 17.30 -20.49 0.51
N VAL A 561 17.39 -19.17 0.70
CA VAL A 561 16.53 -18.21 0.01
C VAL A 561 16.92 -18.18 -1.46
N PRO A 562 16.09 -18.72 -2.37
CA PRO A 562 16.38 -18.62 -3.78
C PRO A 562 16.23 -17.16 -4.17
N ALA A 563 17.24 -16.60 -4.82
CA ALA A 563 17.13 -15.31 -5.49
C ALA A 563 16.25 -15.39 -6.77
N SER A 564 15.76 -16.58 -7.15
CA SER A 564 15.01 -16.83 -8.39
C SER A 564 13.79 -17.74 -8.18
N ASP A 565 12.94 -17.81 -9.21
CA ASP A 565 11.70 -18.58 -9.19
C ASP A 565 11.96 -20.10 -9.06
N GLY A 566 11.30 -20.75 -8.09
CA GLY A 566 11.45 -22.18 -7.84
C GLY A 566 10.89 -23.13 -8.93
N THR A 567 10.71 -22.69 -10.18
CA THR A 567 10.29 -23.59 -11.28
C THR A 567 11.48 -24.25 -11.98
N GLY A 568 12.71 -23.77 -11.73
CA GLY A 568 13.91 -24.34 -12.33
C GLY A 568 13.94 -24.24 -13.86
N LYS A 569 13.13 -23.36 -14.49
CA LYS A 569 12.96 -23.37 -15.95
C LYS A 569 13.66 -22.26 -16.74
N ARG A 570 13.74 -20.98 -16.35
CA ARG A 570 14.56 -19.97 -17.07
C ARG A 570 15.04 -18.78 -16.23
N PRO A 571 16.15 -18.10 -16.60
CA PRO A 571 16.64 -16.92 -15.89
C PRO A 571 15.64 -15.75 -15.99
N LEU A 572 15.54 -14.98 -14.90
CA LEU A 572 14.87 -13.68 -14.88
C LEU A 572 15.81 -12.65 -15.55
N LEU A 573 15.48 -12.21 -16.76
CA LEU A 573 16.34 -11.40 -17.65
C LEU A 573 16.32 -9.89 -17.36
N GLY A 574 16.23 -9.48 -16.09
CA GLY A 574 16.40 -8.08 -15.70
C GLY A 574 17.85 -7.80 -15.31
N ILE A 575 18.36 -6.59 -15.59
CA ILE A 575 19.65 -6.12 -15.06
C ILE A 575 19.57 -6.20 -13.53
N ARG A 576 20.25 -7.18 -12.95
CA ARG A 576 20.46 -7.24 -11.51
C ARG A 576 21.82 -6.63 -11.20
N ARG A 577 21.81 -5.46 -10.56
CA ARG A 577 22.92 -5.09 -9.69
C ARG A 577 22.66 -5.76 -8.34
N ASP A 578 23.23 -6.95 -8.19
CA ASP A 578 23.19 -7.75 -6.96
C ASP A 578 24.25 -7.22 -5.97
N GLN A 579 24.13 -7.57 -4.69
CA GLN A 579 25.11 -7.30 -3.62
C GLN A 579 26.52 -7.84 -3.91
N PHE A 580 26.61 -8.71 -4.91
CA PHE A 580 27.83 -9.35 -5.38
C PHE A 580 28.50 -8.61 -6.55
N ALA A 581 27.91 -7.50 -7.00
CA ALA A 581 28.45 -6.73 -8.09
C ALA A 581 29.80 -6.10 -7.71
N GLY A 582 30.81 -6.28 -8.57
CA GLY A 582 32.17 -5.79 -8.33
C GLY A 582 33.05 -6.66 -7.41
N SER A 583 32.60 -7.86 -7.01
CA SER A 583 33.48 -8.86 -6.40
C SER A 583 34.08 -9.74 -7.48
N ASP A 584 35.38 -10.03 -7.40
CA ASP A 584 36.05 -11.05 -8.26
C ASP A 584 35.99 -12.45 -7.62
N HIS A 585 35.45 -12.53 -6.39
CA HIS A 585 35.40 -13.71 -5.56
C HIS A 585 34.00 -13.88 -4.96
N TRP A 586 33.37 -15.02 -5.19
CA TRP A 586 32.07 -15.36 -4.60
C TRP A 586 32.17 -16.64 -3.80
N VAL A 587 32.07 -16.50 -2.48
CA VAL A 587 32.18 -17.63 -1.55
C VAL A 587 30.79 -18.06 -1.09
N TYR A 588 30.43 -19.30 -1.43
CA TYR A 588 29.17 -19.93 -1.08
C TYR A 588 29.42 -21.09 -0.12
N ALA A 589 29.32 -20.81 1.17
CA ALA A 589 29.36 -21.84 2.20
C ALA A 589 28.01 -22.54 2.33
N SER A 590 27.83 -23.68 1.68
CA SER A 590 26.63 -24.49 1.91
C SER A 590 26.77 -25.28 3.22
N VAL A 591 25.85 -25.03 4.14
CA VAL A 591 25.27 -26.13 4.91
C VAL A 591 23.93 -26.34 4.22
N LEU A 592 23.94 -26.88 3.00
CA LEU A 592 22.70 -27.12 2.28
C LEU A 592 21.99 -28.25 2.99
N TRP A 593 20.93 -27.92 3.75
CA TRP A 593 20.00 -28.91 4.28
C TRP A 593 19.19 -29.36 3.06
N PRO A 594 19.43 -30.55 2.49
CA PRO A 594 18.62 -30.98 1.37
C PRO A 594 17.23 -31.22 1.94
N LEU A 595 16.22 -30.45 1.55
CA LEU A 595 14.86 -30.71 2.00
C LEU A 595 14.50 -32.18 1.71
N ILE A 596 13.81 -32.83 2.65
CA ILE A 596 13.16 -34.14 2.44
C ILE A 596 12.04 -33.94 1.41
N THR A 597 12.37 -33.76 0.13
CA THR A 597 11.37 -33.65 -0.92
C THR A 597 11.74 -34.53 -2.11
N LYS A 598 10.72 -35.14 -2.70
CA LYS A 598 10.81 -36.13 -3.78
C LYS A 598 11.15 -35.52 -5.16
N ALA A 599 11.63 -34.28 -5.22
CA ALA A 599 11.88 -33.57 -6.48
C ALA A 599 13.32 -33.03 -6.55
N PRO A 600 13.96 -32.99 -7.74
CA PRO A 600 15.24 -32.33 -7.92
C PRO A 600 15.10 -30.84 -7.54
N VAL A 601 15.85 -30.42 -6.54
CA VAL A 601 15.87 -29.02 -6.08
C VAL A 601 16.99 -28.30 -6.82
N VAL A 602 16.64 -27.24 -7.55
CA VAL A 602 17.60 -26.29 -8.13
C VAL A 602 18.07 -25.40 -6.99
N TYR A 603 19.34 -25.52 -6.58
CA TYR A 603 19.83 -24.81 -5.40
C TYR A 603 20.35 -23.40 -5.70
N PHE A 604 20.67 -23.07 -6.95
CA PHE A 604 21.27 -21.78 -7.29
C PHE A 604 21.06 -21.39 -8.76
N ARG A 605 20.83 -20.10 -9.00
CA ARG A 605 21.02 -19.41 -10.29
C ARG A 605 21.59 -18.04 -9.96
N PRO A 606 22.88 -17.76 -10.21
CA PRO A 606 23.34 -16.39 -10.12
C PRO A 606 22.55 -15.59 -11.15
N GLY A 607 22.01 -14.45 -10.76
CA GLY A 607 21.31 -13.54 -11.68
C GLY A 607 22.29 -12.72 -12.55
N LEU A 608 23.51 -13.21 -12.73
CA LEU A 608 24.64 -12.54 -13.35
C LEU A 608 25.23 -13.47 -14.42
N LEU A 609 25.52 -12.93 -15.60
CA LEU A 609 26.51 -13.51 -16.50
C LEU A 609 27.87 -13.32 -15.81
N ILE A 610 28.39 -14.40 -15.21
CA ILE A 610 29.74 -14.41 -14.64
C ILE A 610 30.65 -15.11 -15.66
N ASP A 611 31.70 -14.42 -16.07
CA ASP A 611 32.85 -15.04 -16.71
C ASP A 611 33.64 -15.77 -15.62
N VAL A 612 33.24 -17.01 -15.35
CA VAL A 612 33.82 -17.83 -14.28
C VAL A 612 35.17 -18.33 -14.73
N SER A 613 36.24 -17.83 -14.11
CA SER A 613 37.59 -18.32 -14.34
C SER A 613 37.91 -19.56 -13.50
N ARG A 614 37.23 -19.73 -12.35
CA ARG A 614 37.44 -20.86 -11.45
C ARG A 614 36.23 -21.21 -10.60
N ILE A 615 36.02 -22.51 -10.38
CA ILE A 615 35.03 -23.11 -9.50
C ILE A 615 35.77 -24.01 -8.52
N VAL A 616 35.69 -23.75 -7.22
CA VAL A 616 36.26 -24.59 -6.16
C VAL A 616 35.14 -25.19 -5.33
N ILE A 617 34.99 -26.51 -5.36
CA ILE A 617 34.06 -27.26 -4.50
C ILE A 617 34.87 -27.96 -3.42
N SER A 618 34.52 -27.84 -2.15
CA SER A 618 35.14 -28.58 -1.06
C SER A 618 34.08 -29.38 -0.32
N VAL A 619 34.02 -30.69 -0.52
CA VAL A 619 33.13 -31.59 0.22
C VAL A 619 33.80 -31.96 1.54
N THR A 620 33.34 -31.37 2.65
CA THR A 620 33.91 -31.56 3.98
C THR A 620 33.28 -32.73 4.73
N ARG A 621 32.04 -33.09 4.40
CA ARG A 621 31.37 -34.31 4.86
C ARG A 621 30.74 -35.01 3.68
N ALA A 622 31.07 -36.28 3.50
CA ALA A 622 30.47 -37.11 2.46
C ALA A 622 29.00 -37.38 2.77
N TYR A 623 28.19 -37.49 1.72
CA TYR A 623 26.84 -38.03 1.80
C TYR A 623 26.91 -39.53 2.12
N SER A 624 26.17 -39.96 3.15
CA SER A 624 26.13 -41.37 3.58
C SER A 624 24.72 -41.99 3.54
N GLY A 625 23.75 -41.30 2.95
CA GLY A 625 22.40 -41.85 2.80
C GLY A 625 22.32 -42.95 1.74
N ASN A 626 21.17 -43.63 1.68
CA ASN A 626 21.00 -44.87 0.91
C ASN A 626 20.86 -44.68 -0.61
N THR A 627 20.84 -43.47 -1.14
CA THR A 627 20.72 -43.30 -2.60
C THR A 627 22.01 -43.68 -3.31
N GLY A 628 21.89 -44.40 -4.43
CA GLY A 628 23.03 -44.82 -5.25
C GLY A 628 23.88 -43.65 -5.75
N THR A 629 23.29 -42.48 -5.93
CA THR A 629 23.95 -41.26 -6.42
C THR A 629 23.65 -40.05 -5.52
N ALA A 630 24.67 -39.21 -5.29
CA ALA A 630 24.53 -37.90 -4.68
C ALA A 630 25.49 -36.93 -5.39
N LEU A 631 25.04 -36.36 -6.51
CA LEU A 631 25.88 -35.51 -7.34
C LEU A 631 25.50 -34.03 -7.22
N LEU A 632 26.51 -33.18 -7.28
CA LEU A 632 26.43 -31.74 -7.48
C LEU A 632 26.67 -31.45 -8.96
N ARG A 633 25.64 -31.05 -9.69
CA ARG A 633 25.73 -30.75 -11.14
C ARG A 633 26.05 -29.28 -11.41
N PHE A 634 26.68 -29.03 -12.55
CA PHE A 634 26.93 -27.71 -13.12
C PHE A 634 26.50 -27.77 -14.58
N ARG A 635 25.57 -26.89 -14.98
CA ARG A 635 24.98 -26.84 -16.33
C ARG A 635 25.21 -25.46 -16.94
N ARG A 636 24.96 -25.31 -18.24
CA ARG A 636 24.83 -23.99 -18.87
C ARG A 636 23.35 -23.54 -18.83
N PRO A 637 23.06 -22.23 -18.90
CA PRO A 637 21.71 -21.73 -19.09
C PRO A 637 21.00 -22.44 -20.24
N GLY A 638 19.75 -22.90 -20.03
CA GLY A 638 18.94 -23.57 -21.06
C GLY A 638 19.37 -25.01 -21.41
N SER A 639 20.55 -25.47 -20.98
CA SER A 639 21.04 -26.82 -21.27
C SER A 639 20.56 -27.86 -20.26
N LYS A 640 20.12 -29.03 -20.74
CA LYS A 640 19.85 -30.20 -19.89
C LYS A 640 21.12 -30.97 -19.50
N ALA A 641 22.21 -30.76 -20.24
CA ALA A 641 23.49 -31.44 -20.03
C ALA A 641 24.32 -30.71 -18.98
N ALA A 642 24.85 -31.46 -18.02
CA ALA A 642 25.83 -30.94 -17.08
C ALA A 642 27.21 -30.94 -17.72
N PHE A 643 27.91 -29.81 -17.67
CA PHE A 643 29.32 -29.73 -18.07
C PHE A 643 30.22 -30.20 -16.92
N ALA A 644 29.79 -30.08 -15.66
CA ALA A 644 30.49 -30.69 -14.54
C ALA A 644 29.53 -31.40 -13.57
N GLN A 645 30.02 -32.44 -12.89
CA GLN A 645 29.36 -33.18 -11.83
C GLN A 645 30.38 -33.53 -10.76
N VAL A 646 30.07 -33.21 -9.50
CA VAL A 646 30.88 -33.55 -8.32
C VAL A 646 30.13 -34.56 -7.47
N ASP A 647 30.74 -35.70 -7.16
CA ASP A 647 30.20 -36.72 -6.29
C ASP A 647 30.34 -36.32 -4.82
N LEU A 648 29.21 -36.04 -4.19
CA LEU A 648 29.11 -35.66 -2.79
C LEU A 648 29.32 -36.86 -1.85
N LYS A 649 29.42 -38.10 -2.34
CA LYS A 649 29.78 -39.28 -1.52
C LYS A 649 31.25 -39.35 -1.15
N THR A 650 32.07 -38.51 -1.77
CA THR A 650 33.50 -38.47 -1.50
C THR A 650 33.87 -37.11 -0.96
N THR A 651 34.64 -37.09 0.12
CA THR A 651 35.19 -35.84 0.64
C THR A 651 36.31 -35.33 -0.27
N GLY A 652 36.71 -34.09 -0.03
CA GLY A 652 37.85 -33.46 -0.68
C GLY A 652 37.45 -32.27 -1.54
N GLN A 653 38.49 -31.61 -2.06
CA GLN A 653 38.34 -30.44 -2.90
C GLN A 653 38.35 -30.83 -4.38
N ARG A 654 37.53 -30.15 -5.18
CA ARG A 654 37.45 -30.18 -6.63
C ARG A 654 37.67 -28.77 -7.13
N ILE A 655 38.49 -28.61 -8.14
CA ILE A 655 38.71 -27.32 -8.79
C ILE A 655 38.43 -27.51 -10.27
N LEU A 656 37.60 -26.63 -10.84
CA LEU A 656 37.46 -26.48 -12.29
C LEU A 656 37.94 -25.07 -12.63
N ASP A 657 38.95 -24.93 -13.47
CA ASP A 657 39.34 -23.63 -14.03
C ASP A 657 39.42 -23.70 -15.55
N SER A 658 39.84 -22.60 -16.17
CA SER A 658 39.97 -22.50 -17.63
C SER A 658 41.13 -23.34 -18.21
N PHE A 659 42.00 -23.89 -17.35
CA PHE A 659 43.20 -24.60 -17.78
C PHE A 659 43.11 -26.11 -17.51
N ASP A 660 42.50 -26.52 -16.38
CA ASP A 660 42.38 -27.92 -16.01
C ASP A 660 41.31 -28.16 -14.92
N LYS A 661 41.20 -29.43 -14.51
CA LYS A 661 40.42 -29.92 -13.38
C LYS A 661 41.33 -30.59 -12.35
N TYR A 662 41.16 -30.25 -11.08
CA TYR A 662 41.94 -30.84 -9.99
C TYR A 662 41.06 -31.53 -8.96
N GLY A 663 41.61 -32.59 -8.35
CA GLY A 663 40.99 -33.30 -7.25
C GLY A 663 39.82 -34.21 -7.62
N ALA A 664 39.63 -34.50 -8.91
CA ALA A 664 38.58 -35.41 -9.38
C ALA A 664 38.68 -36.80 -8.74
N THR A 665 37.53 -37.36 -8.42
CA THR A 665 37.32 -38.71 -7.87
C THR A 665 36.52 -39.54 -8.85
N GLY A 666 36.45 -40.87 -8.63
CA GLY A 666 35.85 -41.80 -9.59
C GLY A 666 34.37 -41.56 -9.91
N GLY A 667 33.63 -40.82 -9.06
CA GLY A 667 32.24 -40.43 -9.29
C GLY A 667 32.05 -39.07 -9.97
N ASP A 668 33.13 -38.31 -10.19
CA ASP A 668 33.06 -36.99 -10.79
C ASP A 668 33.02 -37.05 -12.31
N THR A 669 32.31 -36.10 -12.93
CA THR A 669 32.40 -35.82 -14.36
C THR A 669 32.74 -34.35 -14.51
N LEU A 670 34.02 -34.00 -14.51
CA LEU A 670 34.46 -32.61 -14.64
C LEU A 670 34.93 -32.36 -16.08
N ILE A 671 34.36 -31.34 -16.73
CA ILE A 671 34.89 -30.76 -17.97
C ILE A 671 35.44 -29.38 -17.60
N GLY A 672 36.64 -29.04 -18.09
CA GLY A 672 37.26 -27.73 -17.84
C GLY A 672 36.37 -26.59 -18.35
N LEU A 673 36.61 -25.37 -17.86
CA LEU A 673 35.86 -24.21 -18.30
C LEU A 673 36.41 -23.77 -19.66
N ASP A 674 35.57 -23.76 -20.70
CA ASP A 674 35.99 -23.50 -22.08
C ASP A 674 36.01 -22.00 -22.46
N GLY A 675 36.08 -21.12 -21.46
CA GLY A 675 36.13 -19.66 -21.66
C GLY A 675 34.79 -19.02 -22.04
N ASP A 676 33.71 -19.79 -22.14
CA ASP A 676 32.36 -19.26 -22.31
C ASP A 676 31.83 -18.71 -20.96
N PRO A 677 31.17 -17.54 -20.96
CA PRO A 677 30.42 -17.05 -19.81
C PRO A 677 29.48 -18.10 -19.23
N ILE A 678 29.66 -18.45 -17.96
CA ILE A 678 28.82 -19.45 -17.30
C ILE A 678 27.64 -18.74 -16.66
N GLY A 679 26.60 -18.52 -17.46
CA GLY A 679 25.44 -17.74 -17.02
C GLY A 679 24.57 -18.39 -15.94
N ILE A 680 24.59 -19.70 -15.72
CA ILE A 680 23.69 -20.36 -14.74
C ILE A 680 24.28 -21.68 -14.27
N ILE A 681 24.71 -21.77 -13.01
CA ILE A 681 25.10 -23.04 -12.38
C ILE A 681 23.88 -23.70 -11.73
N GLU A 682 23.28 -24.69 -12.40
CA GLU A 682 22.25 -25.53 -11.75
C GLU A 682 22.88 -26.61 -10.86
N ILE A 683 23.09 -26.27 -9.59
CA ILE A 683 23.40 -27.24 -8.53
C ILE A 683 22.14 -28.08 -8.32
N GLY A 684 22.21 -29.37 -8.67
CA GLY A 684 21.10 -30.30 -8.52
C GLY A 684 21.57 -31.75 -8.52
N THR A 685 20.84 -32.61 -7.82
CA THR A 685 21.10 -34.05 -7.73
C THR A 685 20.43 -34.81 -8.87
N THR A 686 20.95 -36.00 -9.24
CA THR A 686 20.42 -36.78 -10.39
C THR A 686 19.03 -37.38 -10.16
N GLY A 687 18.53 -37.27 -8.93
CA GLY A 687 17.22 -37.73 -8.45
C GLY A 687 17.00 -37.23 -7.01
N ALA A 688 15.88 -37.60 -6.39
CA ALA A 688 15.63 -37.28 -4.99
C ALA A 688 16.69 -37.98 -4.11
N VAL A 689 17.58 -37.20 -3.49
CA VAL A 689 18.57 -37.73 -2.55
C VAL A 689 17.89 -37.84 -1.19
N ALA A 690 17.29 -38.99 -0.94
CA ALA A 690 16.64 -39.30 0.34
C ALA A 690 17.70 -39.65 1.38
N TYR A 691 17.61 -39.07 2.57
CA TYR A 691 18.42 -39.44 3.72
C TYR A 691 17.51 -39.53 4.94
N ALA A 692 17.83 -40.41 5.88
CA ALA A 692 16.99 -40.66 7.05
C ALA A 692 17.30 -39.69 8.20
N SER A 693 18.49 -39.10 8.23
CA SER A 693 18.94 -38.18 9.29
C SER A 693 19.89 -37.09 8.78
N LEU A 694 19.97 -35.95 9.47
CA LEU A 694 20.88 -34.85 9.10
C LEU A 694 22.36 -35.23 9.06
N ASP A 695 22.74 -36.30 9.75
CA ASP A 695 24.11 -36.81 9.76
C ASP A 695 24.48 -37.50 8.44
N GLU A 696 23.49 -37.94 7.67
CA GLU A 696 23.70 -38.56 6.35
C GLU A 696 23.88 -37.56 5.22
N ALA A 697 23.62 -36.27 5.45
CA ALA A 697 23.73 -35.23 4.44
C ALA A 697 25.18 -34.79 4.21
N ALA A 698 25.57 -34.59 2.94
CA ALA A 698 26.86 -34.00 2.60
C ALA A 698 26.96 -32.55 3.08
N VAL A 699 28.17 -32.14 3.46
CA VAL A 699 28.52 -30.74 3.75
C VAL A 699 29.57 -30.34 2.73
N TRP A 700 29.35 -29.21 2.05
CA TRP A 700 30.27 -28.75 1.01
C TRP A 700 30.30 -27.23 0.87
N HIS A 701 31.43 -26.72 0.40
CA HIS A 701 31.71 -25.30 0.19
C HIS A 701 31.97 -25.05 -1.30
N LEU A 702 31.34 -24.06 -1.90
CA LEU A 702 31.57 -23.67 -3.29
C LEU A 702 32.17 -22.27 -3.33
N VAL A 703 33.24 -22.07 -4.07
CA VAL A 703 33.80 -20.75 -4.39
C VAL A 703 33.77 -20.60 -5.90
N LEU A 704 33.25 -19.48 -6.37
CA LEU A 704 33.37 -19.07 -7.77
C LEU A 704 34.35 -17.90 -7.80
N GLU A 705 35.31 -17.94 -8.70
CA GLU A 705 36.21 -16.84 -9.03
C GLU A 705 35.97 -16.48 -10.49
N GLY A 706 35.98 -15.20 -10.82
CA GLY A 706 35.64 -14.76 -12.16
C GLY A 706 35.38 -13.26 -12.22
N LYS A 707 34.97 -12.80 -13.40
CA LYS A 707 34.57 -11.40 -13.61
C LYS A 707 33.09 -11.33 -13.89
N GLN A 708 32.41 -10.40 -13.24
CA GLN A 708 31.06 -10.05 -13.65
C GLN A 708 31.13 -9.43 -15.04
N ILE A 709 30.34 -9.97 -15.98
CA ILE A 709 30.18 -9.36 -17.29
C ILE A 709 29.23 -8.18 -17.10
N ALA A 710 29.74 -6.98 -17.28
CA ALA A 710 28.92 -5.78 -17.31
C ALA A 710 28.18 -5.77 -18.66
N GLU A 711 26.86 -5.94 -18.62
CA GLU A 711 25.98 -5.38 -19.66
C GLU A 711 25.56 -3.97 -19.26
#